data_AF-A0A938E2I4-F1
#
_entry.id   AF-A0A938E2I4-F1
#
_cell.length_a   1.000
_cell.length_b   1.000
_cell.length_c   1.000
_cell.angle_alpha   90.00
_cell.angle_beta   90.00
_cell.angle_gamma   90.00
#
_symmetry.space_group_name_H-M   'P 1'
#
loop_
_entity.id
_entity.type
_entity.pdbx_description
1 polymer ?
#
loop_
_entity_poly.entity_id
_entity_poly.type
_entity_poly.pdbx_seq_one_letter_code
_entity_poly.pdbx_strand_id
1 'polypeptide(L)'
;MPIGITDEHLALHDAVRGWAERHCPPSVPRALLDADYETLPIFWQDLLGQGWTGIHVAEENDGEGYSLVELAIVLEELGRVGAPGPFLGHVLAAAVLQAAVDGGMPEAGEYLSGLAAGGFVGAVALDGALDAETRDDGRLVVRGTCSPVLSGHVAELVLADAGGTGVVLLQGEYEARELPSLDPTRRVAELTVDVALPASRVLGDLPVHVARDLAAVLFAAEAVGASQWCVDTAAAYARDRHQFGRPIGQFQGVKHRCANMLARTELARAAVWDAARAAGDPEVAPLTAASTAALAIEGFVETAKDCIQVLGGIGFTWEHDAHVYLRRALVTRALLGSPSTWKVRACEAALGGARRRLAVDLPEEAEGLRAELRTFLASLHGMGPDEQRVKIAEAGYIAPQWPKPWGRDAGAVEQVVVDAEFRAAKIVRPGINIGAWALPPLMVYGTSEQQERWIPPTLRGEIGWCQLFSEPGAGSDLAGLSTRAERVEGGWVVNGQKVWTSMAKEADWGILLARTNPDAPKHDGISFFILDMSTPGIEIRPLRELTGHAFFNEVFFDDVFVPDDCLVGREHDGWRATRTSLANERVFMGSGSTIGRGVRGILDAVRARGLDHDTAVLAETGELVVRDYALAVLRFRLTLTALGGADPSGSEASVRKLLGVEHDQKVQEVGLGLCGPGGAVFDGVPMGWSHQFLFTRNLTIAGGTSEIQRNIIGERVLGLPRDP
;
A
#
# COMPACT_ATOMS: atom_id res chain seq x y z
N MET A 1 10.21 -0.96 -0.83
CA MET A 1 10.62 -0.50 -2.19
C MET A 1 10.81 1.00 -2.16
N PRO A 2 11.62 1.65 -3.03
CA PRO A 2 11.64 3.12 -3.15
C PRO A 2 10.34 3.65 -3.76
N ILE A 3 10.12 4.97 -3.83
CA ILE A 3 8.93 5.57 -4.49
C ILE A 3 8.89 5.14 -5.96
N GLY A 4 9.96 5.42 -6.70
CA GLY A 4 10.08 5.03 -8.10
C GLY A 4 10.28 3.52 -8.28
N ILE A 5 9.92 3.01 -9.46
CA ILE A 5 9.86 1.56 -9.72
C ILE A 5 10.48 1.12 -11.05
N THR A 6 10.91 2.06 -11.91
CA THR A 6 11.60 1.75 -13.17
C THR A 6 13.11 1.71 -12.93
N ASP A 7 13.88 1.12 -13.83
CA ASP A 7 15.33 1.03 -13.69
C ASP A 7 15.99 2.42 -13.57
N GLU A 8 15.51 3.41 -14.33
CA GLU A 8 15.96 4.81 -14.24
C GLU A 8 15.65 5.43 -12.88
N HIS A 9 14.44 5.20 -12.37
CA HIS A 9 14.08 5.66 -11.02
C HIS A 9 14.96 5.00 -9.94
N LEU A 10 15.26 3.70 -10.07
CA LEU A 10 16.12 2.97 -9.14
C LEU A 10 17.56 3.49 -9.19
N ALA A 11 18.06 3.81 -10.39
CA ALA A 11 19.37 4.42 -10.56
C ALA A 11 19.45 5.82 -9.94
N LEU A 12 18.42 6.67 -10.14
CA LEU A 12 18.32 7.97 -9.48
C LEU A 12 18.26 7.81 -7.96
N HIS A 13 17.43 6.91 -7.45
CA HIS A 13 17.31 6.60 -6.04
C HIS A 13 18.66 6.23 -5.42
N ASP A 14 19.41 5.31 -6.03
CA ASP A 14 20.72 4.88 -5.52
C ASP A 14 21.76 6.01 -5.60
N ALA A 15 21.72 6.83 -6.65
CA ALA A 15 22.59 7.99 -6.79
C ALA A 15 22.33 9.05 -5.71
N VAL A 16 21.06 9.41 -5.48
CA VAL A 16 20.68 10.37 -4.43
C VAL A 16 21.00 9.82 -3.06
N ARG A 17 20.69 8.54 -2.78
CA ARG A 17 21.04 7.89 -1.51
C ARG A 17 22.53 8.00 -1.22
N GLY A 18 23.35 7.54 -2.16
CA GLY A 18 24.80 7.57 -1.99
C GLY A 18 25.34 8.98 -1.82
N TRP A 19 24.75 9.96 -2.51
CA TRP A 19 25.09 11.37 -2.32
C TRP A 19 24.68 11.89 -0.93
N ALA A 20 23.45 11.62 -0.50
CA ALA A 20 22.88 12.11 0.75
C ALA A 20 23.63 11.58 1.97
N GLU A 21 23.99 10.29 1.97
CA GLU A 21 24.79 9.67 3.03
C GLU A 21 26.19 10.29 3.16
N ARG A 22 26.78 10.76 2.04
CA ARG A 22 28.10 11.40 2.04
C ARG A 22 28.05 12.87 2.48
N HIS A 23 27.05 13.63 2.02
CA HIS A 23 27.01 15.09 2.20
C HIS A 23 26.16 15.54 3.39
N CYS A 24 25.21 14.71 3.82
CA CYS A 24 24.37 14.96 4.99
C CYS A 24 24.45 13.81 6.01
N PRO A 25 25.65 13.47 6.53
CA PRO A 25 25.77 12.54 7.65
C PRO A 25 25.06 13.11 8.90
N PRO A 26 24.73 12.27 9.91
CA PRO A 26 23.99 12.70 11.10
C PRO A 26 24.56 13.94 11.82
N SER A 27 25.86 14.19 11.73
CA SER A 27 26.48 15.40 12.30
C SER A 27 25.95 16.70 11.71
N VAL A 28 25.44 16.70 10.46
CA VAL A 28 24.95 17.90 9.78
C VAL A 28 23.64 18.41 10.39
N PRO A 29 22.52 17.64 10.41
CA PRO A 29 21.31 18.10 11.10
C PRO A 29 21.54 18.30 12.60
N ARG A 30 22.41 17.51 13.25
CA ARG A 30 22.75 17.72 14.66
C ARG A 30 23.40 19.07 14.95
N ALA A 31 24.21 19.61 14.02
CA ALA A 31 24.81 20.93 14.19
C ALA A 31 23.78 22.06 14.29
N LEU A 32 22.57 21.86 13.78
CA LEU A 32 21.48 22.86 13.81
C LEU A 32 20.59 22.77 15.05
N LEU A 33 20.75 21.73 15.88
CA LEU A 33 19.94 21.55 17.08
C LEU A 33 20.11 22.70 18.09
N ASP A 34 21.34 23.19 18.21
CA ASP A 34 21.73 24.25 19.13
C ASP A 34 22.21 25.51 18.38
N ALA A 35 21.99 25.59 17.07
CA ALA A 35 22.38 26.75 16.27
C ALA A 35 21.40 27.92 16.45
N ASP A 36 21.94 29.12 16.62
CA ASP A 36 21.16 30.36 16.76
C ASP A 36 20.41 30.71 15.47
N TYR A 37 21.01 30.43 14.31
CA TYR A 37 20.48 30.74 12.98
C TYR A 37 20.72 29.58 12.02
N GLU A 38 19.80 29.36 11.08
CA GLU A 38 20.03 28.49 9.92
C GLU A 38 20.59 29.33 8.76
N THR A 39 21.70 28.87 8.18
CA THR A 39 22.19 29.32 6.87
C THR A 39 21.93 28.24 5.84
N LEU A 40 22.11 28.58 4.56
CA LEU A 40 22.06 27.56 3.51
C LEU A 40 23.01 26.39 3.84
N PRO A 41 22.55 25.12 3.70
CA PRO A 41 23.39 23.97 3.96
C PRO A 41 24.66 23.99 3.12
N ILE A 42 25.75 23.43 3.65
CA ILE A 42 27.04 23.36 2.95
C ILE A 42 26.94 22.66 1.58
N PHE A 43 25.95 21.78 1.41
CA PHE A 43 25.69 21.03 0.20
C PHE A 43 24.67 21.70 -0.74
N TRP A 44 24.21 22.93 -0.44
CA TRP A 44 23.21 23.63 -1.25
C TRP A 44 23.68 23.84 -2.69
N GLN A 45 24.94 24.27 -2.87
CA GLN A 45 25.53 24.44 -4.20
C GLN A 45 25.71 23.11 -4.94
N ASP A 46 25.94 22.01 -4.22
CA ASP A 46 26.01 20.69 -4.81
C ASP A 46 24.62 20.24 -5.29
N LEU A 47 23.54 20.50 -4.55
CA LEU A 47 22.16 20.22 -4.98
C LEU A 47 21.80 20.96 -6.27
N LEU A 48 22.19 22.23 -6.37
CA LEU A 48 22.07 23.05 -7.59
C LEU A 48 22.88 22.45 -8.74
N GLY A 49 24.15 22.09 -8.48
CA GLY A 49 25.04 21.51 -9.50
C GLY A 49 24.62 20.13 -10.01
N GLN A 50 23.77 19.41 -9.27
CA GLN A 50 23.16 18.15 -9.72
C GLN A 50 21.85 18.37 -10.51
N GLY A 51 21.35 19.61 -10.61
CA GLY A 51 20.06 19.92 -11.25
C GLY A 51 18.83 19.56 -10.41
N TRP A 52 19.00 19.10 -9.16
CA TRP A 52 17.89 18.55 -8.38
C TRP A 52 16.87 19.58 -7.89
N THR A 53 17.25 20.85 -7.81
CA THR A 53 16.36 21.97 -7.50
C THR A 53 15.37 22.29 -8.63
N GLY A 54 15.73 21.96 -9.87
CA GLY A 54 14.93 22.14 -11.07
C GLY A 54 14.58 20.81 -11.76
N ILE A 55 14.64 19.67 -11.07
CA ILE A 55 14.55 18.35 -11.71
C ILE A 55 13.21 18.15 -12.45
N HIS A 56 12.12 18.64 -11.87
CA HIS A 56 10.76 18.55 -12.43
C HIS A 56 10.37 19.78 -13.27
N VAL A 57 11.28 20.74 -13.42
CA VAL A 57 11.04 21.97 -14.18
C VAL A 57 11.31 21.69 -15.65
N ALA A 58 10.46 22.20 -16.54
CA ALA A 58 10.63 22.02 -17.98
C ALA A 58 11.95 22.62 -18.49
N GLU A 59 12.59 21.97 -19.47
CA GLU A 59 13.87 22.42 -20.06
C GLU A 59 13.79 23.85 -20.63
N GLU A 60 12.62 24.26 -21.14
CA GLU A 60 12.37 25.62 -21.63
C GLU A 60 12.47 26.71 -20.55
N ASN A 61 12.43 26.32 -19.27
CA ASN A 61 12.61 27.17 -18.10
C ASN A 61 13.89 26.77 -17.32
N ASP A 62 14.93 26.31 -18.02
CA ASP A 62 16.25 25.93 -17.49
C ASP A 62 16.24 24.80 -16.43
N GLY A 63 15.21 23.95 -16.45
CA GLY A 63 15.14 22.72 -15.64
C GLY A 63 15.65 21.47 -16.35
N GLU A 64 15.50 20.31 -15.70
CA GLU A 64 15.94 19.01 -16.24
C GLU A 64 14.84 18.24 -17.00
N GLY A 65 13.59 18.73 -16.96
CA GLY A 65 12.47 18.16 -17.72
C GLY A 65 11.92 16.82 -17.22
N TYR A 66 12.31 16.35 -16.04
CA TYR A 66 11.75 15.14 -15.44
C TYR A 66 10.38 15.40 -14.80
N SER A 67 9.74 14.36 -14.26
CA SER A 67 8.44 14.48 -13.63
C SER A 67 8.54 14.73 -12.12
N LEU A 68 7.39 14.97 -11.49
CA LEU A 68 7.30 15.02 -10.04
C LEU A 68 7.63 13.68 -9.35
N VAL A 69 7.69 12.56 -10.09
CA VAL A 69 8.14 11.27 -9.53
C VAL A 69 9.64 11.32 -9.23
N GLU A 70 10.45 11.84 -10.14
CA GLU A 70 11.90 12.02 -9.92
C GLU A 70 12.16 12.97 -8.76
N LEU A 71 11.43 14.09 -8.68
CA LEU A 71 11.51 14.98 -7.52
C LEU A 71 11.13 14.26 -6.21
N ALA A 72 10.06 13.45 -6.22
CA ALA A 72 9.64 12.70 -5.04
C ALA A 72 10.71 11.68 -4.58
N ILE A 73 11.45 11.07 -5.51
CA ILE A 73 12.59 10.19 -5.19
C ILE A 73 13.71 10.97 -4.50
N VAL A 74 14.04 12.17 -5.00
CA VAL A 74 15.04 13.03 -4.35
C VAL A 74 14.60 13.39 -2.92
N LEU A 75 13.33 13.80 -2.75
CA LEU A 75 12.77 14.15 -1.46
C LEU A 75 12.71 12.97 -0.49
N GLU A 76 12.43 11.76 -0.97
CA GLU A 76 12.49 10.54 -0.16
C GLU A 76 13.87 10.38 0.50
N GLU A 77 14.94 10.44 -0.29
CA GLU A 77 16.28 10.19 0.23
C GLU A 77 16.82 11.35 1.08
N LEU A 78 16.44 12.60 0.76
CA LEU A 78 16.72 13.75 1.64
C LEU A 78 15.96 13.65 2.97
N GLY A 79 14.71 13.19 2.95
CA GLY A 79 13.92 12.93 4.14
C GLY A 79 14.51 11.80 5.00
N ARG A 80 15.05 10.76 4.36
CA ARG A 80 15.73 9.63 5.03
C ARG A 80 16.91 10.10 5.88
N VAL A 81 17.72 11.05 5.40
CA VAL A 81 18.87 11.59 6.16
C VAL A 81 18.52 12.81 7.04
N GLY A 82 17.25 13.22 7.06
CA GLY A 82 16.83 14.39 7.82
C GLY A 82 17.47 15.68 7.32
N ALA A 83 17.66 15.83 6.00
CA ALA A 83 18.36 16.96 5.39
C ALA A 83 17.74 18.31 5.84
N PRO A 84 18.55 19.26 6.33
CA PRO A 84 18.08 20.61 6.66
C PRO A 84 18.05 21.53 5.44
N GLY A 85 17.65 22.78 5.65
CA GLY A 85 17.66 23.82 4.64
C GLY A 85 16.42 23.86 3.74
N PRO A 86 16.46 24.71 2.70
CA PRO A 86 15.25 25.15 2.04
C PRO A 86 14.75 24.25 0.91
N PHE A 87 15.38 23.10 0.66
CA PHE A 87 15.13 22.30 -0.55
C PHE A 87 13.64 22.00 -0.76
N LEU A 88 12.91 21.51 0.25
CA LEU A 88 11.48 21.23 0.12
C LEU A 88 10.64 22.48 -0.18
N GLY A 89 10.91 23.59 0.51
CA GLY A 89 10.21 24.87 0.28
C GLY A 89 10.49 25.43 -1.11
N HIS A 90 11.74 25.31 -1.55
CA HIS A 90 12.23 25.76 -2.85
C HIS A 90 11.60 24.97 -4.00
N VAL A 91 11.66 23.64 -3.97
CA VAL A 91 11.09 22.81 -5.04
C VAL A 91 9.56 22.84 -5.06
N LEU A 92 8.91 23.09 -3.92
CA LEU A 92 7.48 23.37 -3.88
C LEU A 92 7.15 24.68 -4.59
N ALA A 93 7.92 25.75 -4.36
CA ALA A 93 7.72 27.01 -5.07
C ALA A 93 7.90 26.83 -6.59
N ALA A 94 8.94 26.09 -7.00
CA ALA A 94 9.15 25.74 -8.40
C ALA A 94 7.98 24.92 -8.99
N ALA A 95 7.45 23.93 -8.26
CA ALA A 95 6.31 23.12 -8.71
C ALA A 95 5.03 23.94 -8.88
N VAL A 96 4.76 24.89 -7.98
CA VAL A 96 3.60 25.80 -8.08
C VAL A 96 3.73 26.73 -9.28
N LEU A 97 4.93 27.26 -9.54
CA LEU A 97 5.21 28.08 -10.72
C LEU A 97 5.09 27.28 -12.01
N GLN A 98 5.62 26.05 -12.06
CA GLN A 98 5.45 25.16 -13.22
C GLN A 98 3.96 24.91 -13.50
N ALA A 99 3.16 24.63 -12.48
CA ALA A 99 1.71 24.47 -12.65
C ALA A 99 1.01 25.74 -13.16
N ALA A 100 1.51 26.93 -12.81
CA ALA A 100 1.01 28.19 -13.36
C ALA A 100 1.40 28.35 -14.85
N VAL A 101 2.64 28.02 -15.21
CA VAL A 101 3.10 28.02 -16.61
C VAL A 101 2.24 27.08 -17.45
N ASP A 102 2.06 25.83 -17.00
CA ASP A 102 1.24 24.81 -17.67
C ASP A 102 -0.24 25.24 -17.77
N GLY A 103 -0.71 26.01 -16.79
CA GLY A 103 -2.03 26.63 -16.75
C GLY A 103 -2.22 27.85 -17.66
N GLY A 104 -1.20 28.23 -18.43
CA GLY A 104 -1.26 29.34 -19.40
C GLY A 104 -0.72 30.67 -18.88
N MET A 105 0.12 30.67 -17.85
CA MET A 105 0.78 31.87 -17.29
C MET A 105 2.29 31.88 -17.59
N PRO A 106 2.72 32.08 -18.86
CA PRO A 106 4.13 31.96 -19.26
C PRO A 106 5.08 32.94 -18.56
N GLU A 107 4.57 34.07 -18.05
CA GLU A 107 5.34 35.04 -17.26
C GLU A 107 5.90 34.45 -15.95
N ALA A 108 5.33 33.36 -15.45
CA ALA A 108 5.88 32.61 -14.32
C ALA A 108 7.23 31.93 -14.66
N GLY A 109 7.52 31.72 -15.94
CA GLY A 109 8.73 31.03 -16.43
C GLY A 109 10.04 31.72 -16.05
N GLU A 110 10.07 33.06 -15.97
CA GLU A 110 11.27 33.79 -15.54
C GLU A 110 11.65 33.47 -14.08
N TYR A 111 10.65 33.40 -13.19
CA TYR A 111 10.89 33.04 -11.79
C TYR A 111 11.29 31.57 -11.65
N LEU A 112 10.72 30.72 -12.49
CA LEU A 112 10.98 29.30 -12.51
C LEU A 112 12.43 29.00 -12.93
N SER A 113 12.91 29.65 -14.00
CA SER A 113 14.31 29.63 -14.43
C SER A 113 15.24 30.14 -13.32
N GLY A 114 14.85 31.24 -12.65
CA GLY A 114 15.59 31.76 -11.49
C GLY A 114 15.73 30.75 -10.33
N LEU A 115 14.68 29.98 -10.03
CA LEU A 115 14.74 28.91 -9.03
C LEU A 115 15.60 27.73 -9.51
N ALA A 116 15.38 27.25 -10.73
CA ALA A 116 16.10 26.11 -11.30
C ALA A 116 17.61 26.37 -11.34
N ALA A 117 18.02 27.55 -11.79
CA ALA A 117 19.42 27.98 -11.87
C ALA A 117 20.04 28.39 -10.51
N GLY A 118 19.27 28.43 -9.43
CA GLY A 118 19.75 28.83 -8.10
C GLY A 118 20.02 30.34 -7.94
N GLY A 119 19.34 31.18 -8.72
CA GLY A 119 19.43 32.63 -8.63
C GLY A 119 18.86 33.21 -7.33
N PHE A 120 17.93 32.50 -6.70
CA PHE A 120 17.35 32.83 -5.39
C PHE A 120 16.64 31.63 -4.76
N VAL A 121 16.29 31.72 -3.47
CA VAL A 121 15.55 30.68 -2.75
C VAL A 121 14.03 30.94 -2.78
N GLY A 122 13.26 29.91 -3.10
CA GLY A 122 11.79 29.94 -3.08
C GLY A 122 11.18 29.39 -1.79
N ALA A 123 10.00 29.89 -1.43
CA ALA A 123 9.12 29.31 -0.42
C ALA A 123 7.64 29.51 -0.77
N VAL A 124 6.76 28.74 -0.12
CA VAL A 124 5.30 28.85 -0.27
C VAL A 124 4.65 29.02 1.09
N ALA A 125 3.83 30.06 1.24
CA ALA A 125 2.96 30.26 2.38
C ALA A 125 1.69 29.42 2.22
N LEU A 126 1.60 28.32 2.97
CA LEU A 126 0.45 27.39 2.95
C LEU A 126 -0.70 27.82 3.89
N ASP A 127 -0.38 28.74 4.81
CA ASP A 127 -1.29 29.35 5.77
C ASP A 127 -0.96 30.84 5.92
N GLY A 128 -1.96 31.63 6.30
CA GLY A 128 -1.86 33.08 6.36
C GLY A 128 -3.12 33.81 5.92
N ALA A 129 -3.20 35.08 6.30
CA ALA A 129 -4.25 35.98 5.87
C ALA A 129 -3.61 37.16 5.15
N LEU A 130 -3.60 37.11 3.82
CA LEU A 130 -3.28 38.25 2.99
C LEU A 130 -4.57 38.78 2.37
N ASP A 131 -4.82 40.06 2.63
CA ASP A 131 -5.86 40.83 1.98
C ASP A 131 -5.27 41.50 0.75
N ALA A 132 -6.00 41.45 -0.35
CA ALA A 132 -5.61 42.03 -1.63
C ALA A 132 -6.70 42.98 -2.14
N GLU A 133 -6.32 44.20 -2.49
CA GLU A 133 -7.22 45.22 -3.05
C GLU A 133 -6.60 45.86 -4.30
N THR A 134 -7.33 45.83 -5.42
CA THR A 134 -6.92 46.47 -6.66
C THR A 134 -7.19 47.97 -6.59
N ARG A 135 -6.16 48.79 -6.77
CA ARG A 135 -6.27 50.25 -6.84
C ARG A 135 -6.74 50.71 -8.22
N ASP A 136 -7.22 51.96 -8.28
CA ASP A 136 -7.64 52.64 -9.51
C ASP A 136 -6.52 52.71 -10.59
N ASP A 137 -5.24 52.63 -10.19
CA ASP A 137 -4.07 52.62 -11.07
C ASP A 137 -3.72 51.22 -11.60
N GLY A 138 -4.52 50.19 -11.27
CA GLY A 138 -4.34 48.80 -11.70
C GLY A 138 -3.31 48.01 -10.89
N ARG A 139 -2.73 48.58 -9.82
CA ARG A 139 -1.82 47.87 -8.91
C ARG A 139 -2.61 47.12 -7.83
N LEU A 140 -2.11 45.95 -7.43
CA LEU A 140 -2.67 45.16 -6.35
C LEU A 140 -1.97 45.50 -5.03
N VAL A 141 -2.69 46.06 -4.06
CA VAL A 141 -2.17 46.26 -2.71
C VAL A 141 -2.39 44.99 -1.92
N VAL A 142 -1.31 44.35 -1.50
CA VAL A 142 -1.33 43.13 -0.68
C VAL A 142 -0.86 43.48 0.73
N ARG A 143 -1.67 43.11 1.73
CA ARG A 143 -1.40 43.38 3.14
C ARG A 143 -1.72 42.18 4.00
N GLY A 144 -0.91 41.94 5.02
CA GLY A 144 -1.23 40.97 6.05
C GLY A 144 -0.02 40.19 6.52
N THR A 145 -0.28 38.96 6.96
CA THR A 145 0.76 38.11 7.54
C THR A 145 0.56 36.65 7.17
N CYS A 146 1.65 36.01 6.76
CA CYS A 146 1.73 34.57 6.54
C CYS A 146 2.60 33.94 7.63
N SER A 147 2.08 32.95 8.34
CA SER A 147 2.80 32.32 9.45
C SER A 147 2.19 30.96 9.81
N PRO A 148 2.99 29.90 10.05
CA PRO A 148 4.42 29.81 9.78
C PRO A 148 4.72 29.43 8.31
N VAL A 149 5.77 30.03 7.72
CA VAL A 149 6.26 29.72 6.36
C VAL A 149 7.56 28.92 6.43
N LEU A 150 7.55 27.70 5.90
CA LEU A 150 8.73 26.84 5.82
C LEU A 150 9.83 27.54 5.01
N SER A 151 11.04 27.62 5.57
CA SER A 151 12.20 28.27 4.93
C SER A 151 12.04 29.76 4.63
N GLY A 152 10.98 30.43 5.12
CA GLY A 152 10.73 31.84 4.80
C GLY A 152 11.78 32.83 5.28
N HIS A 153 12.67 32.41 6.21
CA HIS A 153 13.76 33.23 6.74
C HIS A 153 14.97 33.33 5.78
N VAL A 154 15.12 32.38 4.85
CA VAL A 154 16.15 32.38 3.79
C VAL A 154 15.55 32.53 2.40
N ALA A 155 14.23 32.54 2.28
CA ALA A 155 13.55 32.75 1.02
C ALA A 155 13.78 34.18 0.53
N GLU A 156 13.84 34.33 -0.78
CA GLU A 156 13.88 35.61 -1.48
C GLU A 156 12.63 35.74 -2.36
N LEU A 157 12.10 34.63 -2.88
CA LEU A 157 10.81 34.54 -3.55
C LEU A 157 9.80 33.76 -2.68
N VAL A 158 8.63 34.34 -2.45
CA VAL A 158 7.52 33.72 -1.71
C VAL A 158 6.25 33.74 -2.56
N LEU A 159 5.62 32.57 -2.65
CA LEU A 159 4.27 32.42 -3.18
C LEU A 159 3.27 32.39 -2.03
N ALA A 160 2.25 33.23 -2.08
CA ALA A 160 1.24 33.29 -1.02
C ALA A 160 -0.18 33.44 -1.60
N ASP A 161 -1.15 32.80 -0.98
CA ASP A 161 -2.56 32.99 -1.32
C ASP A 161 -3.03 34.38 -0.83
N ALA A 162 -3.51 35.21 -1.76
CA ALA A 162 -4.10 36.53 -1.47
C ALA A 162 -5.63 36.50 -1.51
N GLY A 163 -6.21 35.38 -1.05
CA GLY A 163 -7.65 35.18 -0.94
C GLY A 163 -8.33 35.14 -2.30
N GLY A 164 -9.48 35.82 -2.43
CA GLY A 164 -10.29 35.83 -3.66
C GLY A 164 -9.61 36.39 -4.92
N THR A 165 -8.33 36.78 -4.84
CA THR A 165 -7.50 37.31 -5.94
C THR A 165 -6.55 36.25 -6.53
N GLY A 166 -6.34 35.13 -5.85
CA GLY A 166 -5.40 34.07 -6.26
C GLY A 166 -4.01 34.17 -5.63
N VAL A 167 -3.05 33.41 -6.17
CA VAL A 167 -1.68 33.34 -5.62
C VAL A 167 -0.85 34.55 -6.08
N VAL A 168 -0.12 35.18 -5.17
CA VAL A 168 0.76 36.33 -5.46
C VAL A 168 2.25 35.97 -5.30
N LEU A 169 3.08 36.64 -6.10
CA LEU A 169 4.53 36.53 -6.11
C LEU A 169 5.16 37.70 -5.33
N LEU A 170 5.84 37.41 -4.24
CA LEU A 170 6.58 38.37 -3.42
C LEU A 170 8.09 38.10 -3.54
N GLN A 171 8.85 39.02 -4.10
CA GLN A 171 10.29 38.92 -4.29
C GLN A 171 11.03 40.01 -3.50
N GLY A 172 11.25 39.76 -2.22
CA GLY A 172 11.87 40.69 -1.29
C GLY A 172 10.96 41.81 -0.78
N GLU A 173 9.70 41.90 -1.21
CA GLU A 173 8.74 42.90 -0.70
C GLU A 173 7.98 42.44 0.55
N TYR A 174 8.70 41.88 1.52
CA TYR A 174 8.16 41.44 2.81
C TYR A 174 9.23 41.53 3.91
N GLU A 175 8.78 41.65 5.15
CA GLU A 175 9.65 41.51 6.33
C GLU A 175 9.54 40.08 6.86
N ALA A 176 10.67 39.37 6.89
CA ALA A 176 10.75 38.02 7.43
C ALA A 176 11.30 38.00 8.86
N ARG A 177 10.60 37.30 9.76
CA ARG A 177 11.03 37.04 11.13
C ARG A 177 11.12 35.54 11.37
N GLU A 178 12.33 35.01 11.55
CA GLU A 178 12.52 33.60 11.95
C GLU A 178 11.80 33.33 13.29
N LEU A 179 11.08 32.21 13.33
CA LEU A 179 10.38 31.74 14.52
C LEU A 179 11.10 30.52 15.12
N PRO A 180 11.13 30.38 16.46
CA PRO A 180 11.61 29.16 17.08
C PRO A 180 10.79 27.94 16.61
N SER A 181 11.45 27.04 15.89
CA SER A 181 10.80 25.84 15.35
C SER A 181 10.80 24.69 16.37
N LEU A 182 9.73 23.89 16.37
CA LEU A 182 9.66 22.65 17.16
C LEU A 182 10.73 21.63 16.73
N ASP A 183 11.07 21.64 15.43
CA ASP A 183 12.23 20.97 14.84
C ASP A 183 13.31 22.02 14.55
N PRO A 184 14.34 22.17 15.38
CA PRO A 184 15.42 23.14 15.14
C PRO A 184 16.22 22.86 13.86
N THR A 185 16.06 21.69 13.25
CA THR A 185 16.70 21.35 11.96
C THR A 185 15.85 21.75 10.75
N ARG A 186 14.67 22.32 10.99
CA ARG A 186 13.72 22.78 9.98
C ARG A 186 13.09 24.09 10.42
N ARG A 187 13.62 25.21 9.95
CA ARG A 187 13.18 26.54 10.39
C ARG A 187 11.97 27.06 9.63
N VAL A 188 11.21 27.90 10.31
CA VAL A 188 10.00 28.55 9.81
C VAL A 188 10.07 30.04 10.14
N ALA A 189 9.37 30.86 9.35
CA ALA A 189 9.31 32.30 9.55
C ALA A 189 7.88 32.82 9.53
N GLU A 190 7.66 33.96 10.15
CA GLU A 190 6.52 34.83 9.90
C GLU A 190 6.92 35.86 8.85
N LEU A 191 6.05 36.09 7.87
CA LEU A 191 6.24 37.08 6.83
C LEU A 191 5.16 38.17 6.96
N THR A 192 5.58 39.42 7.07
CA THR A 192 4.68 40.59 7.07
C THR A 192 4.78 41.30 5.73
N VAL A 193 3.61 41.56 5.14
CA VAL A 193 3.49 42.11 3.78
C VAL A 193 2.67 43.41 3.84
N ASP A 194 3.17 44.49 3.23
CA ASP A 194 2.42 45.71 2.92
C ASP A 194 3.05 46.35 1.67
N VAL A 195 2.58 45.94 0.50
CA VAL A 195 3.17 46.34 -0.78
C VAL A 195 2.10 46.52 -1.87
N ALA A 196 2.37 47.44 -2.80
CA ALA A 196 1.60 47.54 -4.05
C ALA A 196 2.34 46.82 -5.18
N LEU A 197 1.83 45.70 -5.64
CA LEU A 197 2.38 44.87 -6.72
C LEU A 197 1.79 45.24 -8.09
N PRO A 198 2.54 45.10 -9.19
CA PRO A 198 1.95 45.13 -10.54
C PRO A 198 1.11 43.87 -10.79
N ALA A 199 0.16 43.95 -11.72
CA ALA A 199 -0.72 42.82 -12.08
C ALA A 199 0.04 41.56 -12.54
N SER A 200 1.25 41.72 -13.11
CA SER A 200 2.12 40.60 -13.52
C SER A 200 2.67 39.76 -12.36
N ARG A 201 2.44 40.15 -11.10
CA ARG A 201 2.83 39.39 -9.89
C ARG A 201 1.68 38.55 -9.34
N VAL A 202 0.57 38.41 -10.07
CA VAL A 202 -0.62 37.67 -9.64
C VAL A 202 -0.83 36.47 -10.55
N LEU A 203 -0.78 35.27 -9.97
CA LEU A 203 -1.08 34.00 -10.62
C LEU A 203 -2.58 33.70 -10.51
N GLY A 204 -3.42 34.63 -11.00
CA GLY A 204 -4.86 34.70 -10.70
C GLY A 204 -5.70 33.53 -11.25
N ASP A 205 -5.24 32.87 -12.31
CA ASP A 205 -5.94 31.72 -12.91
C ASP A 205 -5.53 30.37 -12.27
N LEU A 206 -4.49 30.35 -11.43
CA LEU A 206 -4.08 29.15 -10.71
C LEU A 206 -5.06 28.87 -9.56
N PRO A 207 -5.75 27.71 -9.53
CA PRO A 207 -6.64 27.39 -8.43
C PRO A 207 -5.86 27.30 -7.11
N VAL A 208 -6.34 28.01 -6.07
CA VAL A 208 -5.68 28.09 -4.75
C VAL A 208 -5.31 26.73 -4.14
N HIS A 209 -6.13 25.70 -4.41
CA HIS A 209 -5.88 24.36 -3.88
C HIS A 209 -4.68 23.64 -4.50
N VAL A 210 -4.21 24.04 -5.70
CA VAL A 210 -3.08 23.41 -6.40
C VAL A 210 -1.80 23.49 -5.57
N ALA A 211 -1.52 24.64 -4.95
CA ALA A 211 -0.35 24.79 -4.08
C ALA A 211 -0.41 23.84 -2.87
N ARG A 212 -1.60 23.64 -2.29
CA ARG A 212 -1.81 22.70 -1.19
C ARG A 212 -1.71 21.24 -1.65
N ASP A 213 -2.14 20.92 -2.86
CA ASP A 213 -2.03 19.56 -3.42
C ASP A 213 -0.59 19.18 -3.74
N LEU A 214 0.16 20.09 -4.35
CA LEU A 214 1.59 19.90 -4.57
C LEU A 214 2.33 19.79 -3.25
N ALA A 215 2.01 20.63 -2.26
CA ALA A 215 2.60 20.52 -0.92
C ALA A 215 2.29 19.16 -0.28
N ALA A 216 1.05 18.67 -0.38
CA ALA A 216 0.66 17.35 0.13
C ALA A 216 1.51 16.22 -0.47
N VAL A 217 1.80 16.26 -1.77
CA VAL A 217 2.62 15.24 -2.45
C VAL A 217 4.09 15.34 -2.01
N LEU A 218 4.68 16.53 -2.06
CA LEU A 218 6.12 16.71 -1.83
C LEU A 218 6.53 16.52 -0.36
N PHE A 219 5.75 17.04 0.58
CA PHE A 219 5.99 16.77 2.00
C PHE A 219 5.78 15.29 2.33
N ALA A 220 4.82 14.62 1.69
CA ALA A 220 4.61 13.20 1.88
C ALA A 220 5.78 12.36 1.34
N ALA A 221 6.39 12.76 0.22
CA ALA A 221 7.61 12.13 -0.31
C ALA A 221 8.77 12.20 0.70
N GLU A 222 9.03 13.37 1.28
CA GLU A 222 10.02 13.49 2.36
C GLU A 222 9.63 12.64 3.59
N ALA A 223 8.36 12.67 3.99
CA ALA A 223 7.87 11.98 5.17
C ALA A 223 7.99 10.45 5.06
N VAL A 224 7.82 9.85 3.88
CA VAL A 224 8.00 8.39 3.71
C VAL A 224 9.47 7.99 3.77
N GLY A 225 10.39 8.83 3.30
CA GLY A 225 11.83 8.65 3.48
C GLY A 225 12.24 8.70 4.96
N ALA A 226 11.75 9.71 5.67
CA ALA A 226 11.96 9.89 7.10
C ALA A 226 11.33 8.74 7.93
N SER A 227 10.17 8.24 7.51
CA SER A 227 9.53 7.05 8.09
C SER A 227 10.36 5.79 7.88
N GLN A 228 11.00 5.64 6.71
CA GLN A 228 11.88 4.52 6.44
C GLN A 228 13.11 4.52 7.34
N TRP A 229 13.71 5.69 7.59
CA TRP A 229 14.80 5.79 8.57
C TRP A 229 14.36 5.30 9.96
N CYS A 230 13.15 5.66 10.39
CA CYS A 230 12.58 5.21 11.65
C CYS A 230 12.38 3.68 11.68
N VAL A 231 11.87 3.09 10.59
CA VAL A 231 11.73 1.61 10.43
C VAL A 231 13.08 0.93 10.54
N ASP A 232 14.06 1.37 9.76
CA ASP A 232 15.38 0.75 9.65
C ASP A 232 16.12 0.82 11.00
N THR A 233 16.07 1.98 11.66
CA THR A 233 16.68 2.23 12.98
C THR A 233 16.06 1.36 14.06
N ALA A 234 14.73 1.31 14.14
CA ALA A 234 14.03 0.49 15.13
C ALA A 234 14.29 -1.01 14.90
N ALA A 235 14.25 -1.47 13.65
CA ALA A 235 14.52 -2.86 13.31
C ALA A 235 15.97 -3.25 13.62
N ALA A 236 16.95 -2.40 13.29
CA ALA A 236 18.35 -2.63 13.62
C ALA A 236 18.56 -2.75 15.14
N TYR A 237 18.05 -1.78 15.90
CA TYR A 237 18.13 -1.84 17.36
C TYR A 237 17.44 -3.10 17.92
N ALA A 238 16.30 -3.50 17.36
CA ALA A 238 15.58 -4.69 17.80
C ALA A 238 16.34 -6.00 17.52
N ARG A 239 17.14 -6.06 16.45
CA ARG A 239 18.02 -7.20 16.18
C ARG A 239 19.17 -7.31 17.19
N ASP A 240 19.74 -6.18 17.60
CA ASP A 240 20.99 -6.17 18.35
C ASP A 240 20.76 -6.13 19.87
N ARG A 241 19.71 -5.45 20.34
CA ARG A 241 19.43 -5.25 21.76
C ARG A 241 18.93 -6.55 22.41
N HIS A 242 19.56 -6.96 23.53
CA HIS A 242 19.19 -8.20 24.24
C HIS A 242 18.47 -7.99 25.59
N GLN A 243 17.28 -8.58 25.78
CA GLN A 243 16.61 -8.66 27.08
C GLN A 243 16.22 -10.10 27.39
N PHE A 244 16.30 -10.47 28.67
CA PHE A 244 15.99 -11.84 29.12
C PHE A 244 16.74 -12.92 28.31
N GLY A 245 18.00 -12.65 27.97
CA GLY A 245 18.88 -13.59 27.26
C GLY A 245 18.67 -13.70 25.75
N ARG A 246 17.82 -12.87 25.13
CA ARG A 246 17.53 -12.92 23.69
C ARG A 246 17.38 -11.54 23.05
N PRO A 247 17.60 -11.41 21.72
CA PRO A 247 17.27 -10.20 20.99
C PRO A 247 15.82 -9.77 21.22
N ILE A 248 15.58 -8.47 21.42
CA ILE A 248 14.23 -7.98 21.67
C ILE A 248 13.31 -8.15 20.45
N GLY A 249 13.89 -8.22 19.25
CA GLY A 249 13.19 -8.51 18.01
C GLY A 249 12.59 -9.91 17.93
N GLN A 250 12.92 -10.82 18.86
CA GLN A 250 12.21 -12.09 19.00
C GLN A 250 10.83 -11.89 19.63
N PHE A 251 10.68 -10.97 20.58
CA PHE A 251 9.39 -10.74 21.25
C PHE A 251 8.35 -10.18 20.27
N GLN A 252 7.23 -10.89 20.11
CA GLN A 252 6.16 -10.50 19.18
C GLN A 252 5.73 -9.05 19.33
N GLY A 253 5.58 -8.54 20.55
CA GLY A 253 5.18 -7.13 20.76
C GLY A 253 6.12 -6.10 20.11
N VAL A 254 7.44 -6.37 20.09
CA VAL A 254 8.43 -5.50 19.43
C VAL A 254 8.46 -5.77 17.93
N LYS A 255 8.48 -7.05 17.54
CA LYS A 255 8.50 -7.49 16.14
C LYS A 255 7.30 -6.95 15.36
N HIS A 256 6.10 -7.09 15.92
CA HIS A 256 4.84 -6.64 15.34
C HIS A 256 4.78 -5.12 15.22
N ARG A 257 5.33 -4.39 16.19
CA ARG A 257 5.45 -2.93 16.09
C ARG A 257 6.30 -2.54 14.89
N CYS A 258 7.48 -3.15 14.72
CA CYS A 258 8.34 -2.90 13.56
C CYS A 258 7.65 -3.29 12.23
N ALA A 259 6.95 -4.42 12.20
CA ALA A 259 6.18 -4.84 11.02
C ALA A 259 5.06 -3.84 10.65
N ASN A 260 4.36 -3.28 11.65
CA ASN A 260 3.34 -2.25 11.43
C ASN A 260 3.95 -0.92 10.95
N MET A 261 5.13 -0.54 11.46
CA MET A 261 5.87 0.61 10.97
C MET A 261 6.18 0.49 9.48
N LEU A 262 6.69 -0.67 9.05
CA LEU A 262 6.95 -0.94 7.64
C LEU A 262 5.66 -0.94 6.81
N ALA A 263 4.60 -1.60 7.27
CA ALA A 263 3.34 -1.69 6.52
C ALA A 263 2.71 -0.31 6.27
N ARG A 264 2.71 0.58 7.28
CA ARG A 264 2.25 1.98 7.11
C ARG A 264 3.12 2.76 6.13
N THR A 265 4.43 2.59 6.23
CA THR A 265 5.40 3.29 5.37
C THR A 265 5.24 2.87 3.91
N GLU A 266 5.12 1.58 3.61
CA GLU A 266 4.93 1.07 2.24
C GLU A 266 3.57 1.48 1.65
N LEU A 267 2.51 1.54 2.46
CA LEU A 267 1.20 2.01 2.01
C LEU A 267 1.24 3.51 1.64
N ALA A 268 1.82 4.35 2.50
CA ALA A 268 1.99 5.78 2.23
C ALA A 268 2.88 6.01 1.01
N ARG A 269 3.99 5.27 0.90
CA ARG A 269 4.91 5.36 -0.24
C ARG A 269 4.24 5.01 -1.57
N ALA A 270 3.40 3.98 -1.58
CA ALA A 270 2.62 3.64 -2.77
C ALA A 270 1.70 4.81 -3.18
N ALA A 271 1.00 5.41 -2.22
CA ALA A 271 0.14 6.57 -2.49
C ALA A 271 0.92 7.78 -3.04
N VAL A 272 2.09 8.10 -2.47
CA VAL A 272 2.98 9.18 -2.95
C VAL A 272 3.36 8.97 -4.41
N TRP A 273 3.79 7.76 -4.76
CA TRP A 273 4.21 7.44 -6.12
C TRP A 273 3.10 7.72 -7.14
N ASP A 274 1.86 7.32 -6.88
CA ASP A 274 0.76 7.57 -7.81
C ASP A 274 0.27 9.01 -7.79
N ALA A 275 0.29 9.68 -6.62
CA ALA A 275 -0.07 11.09 -6.53
C ALA A 275 0.92 12.00 -7.28
N ALA A 276 2.22 11.69 -7.25
CA ALA A 276 3.21 12.39 -8.05
C ALA A 276 2.96 12.23 -9.56
N ARG A 277 2.56 11.04 -10.00
CA ARG A 277 2.16 10.78 -11.41
C ARG A 277 0.86 11.49 -11.81
N ALA A 278 -0.04 11.70 -10.85
CA ALA A 278 -1.38 12.23 -11.08
C ALA A 278 -1.51 13.74 -10.79
N ALA A 279 -0.43 14.38 -10.33
CA ALA A 279 -0.45 15.77 -9.86
C ALA A 279 -0.84 16.79 -10.94
N GLY A 280 -0.57 16.51 -12.21
CA GLY A 280 -0.97 17.35 -13.35
C GLY A 280 -2.40 17.12 -13.86
N ASP A 281 -3.12 16.12 -13.33
CA ASP A 281 -4.49 15.81 -13.76
C ASP A 281 -5.51 16.43 -12.78
N PRO A 282 -6.18 17.54 -13.15
CA PRO A 282 -7.09 18.26 -12.25
C PRO A 282 -8.32 17.45 -11.82
N GLU A 283 -8.69 16.39 -12.53
CA GLU A 283 -9.84 15.55 -12.16
C GLU A 283 -9.52 14.63 -10.97
N VAL A 284 -8.26 14.25 -10.78
CA VAL A 284 -7.85 13.27 -9.77
C VAL A 284 -6.79 13.77 -8.78
N ALA A 285 -6.08 14.85 -9.10
CA ALA A 285 -5.06 15.44 -8.23
C ALA A 285 -5.61 15.74 -6.82
N PRO A 286 -6.82 16.34 -6.63
CA PRO A 286 -7.35 16.58 -5.29
C PRO A 286 -7.57 15.31 -4.47
N LEU A 287 -8.04 14.22 -5.10
CA LEU A 287 -8.27 12.94 -4.43
C LEU A 287 -6.95 12.27 -4.05
N THR A 288 -5.99 12.22 -4.98
CA THR A 288 -4.71 11.53 -4.80
C THR A 288 -3.79 12.29 -3.83
N ALA A 289 -3.73 13.62 -3.91
CA ALA A 289 -3.00 14.48 -2.98
C ALA A 289 -3.58 14.38 -1.57
N ALA A 290 -4.90 14.49 -1.42
CA ALA A 290 -5.53 14.37 -0.10
C ALA A 290 -5.35 12.99 0.53
N SER A 291 -5.45 11.93 -0.27
CA SER A 291 -5.19 10.57 0.21
C SER A 291 -3.75 10.36 0.66
N THR A 292 -2.81 10.91 -0.10
CA THR A 292 -1.39 10.82 0.20
C THR A 292 -1.02 11.58 1.47
N ALA A 293 -1.49 12.82 1.63
CA ALA A 293 -1.28 13.60 2.85
C ALA A 293 -1.87 12.91 4.08
N ALA A 294 -3.11 12.42 3.98
CA ALA A 294 -3.76 11.71 5.09
C ALA A 294 -2.94 10.51 5.59
N LEU A 295 -2.36 9.71 4.67
CA LEU A 295 -1.56 8.53 5.01
C LEU A 295 -0.16 8.88 5.51
N ALA A 296 0.57 9.73 4.78
CA ALA A 296 1.98 9.98 5.03
C ALA A 296 2.19 10.81 6.31
N ILE A 297 1.34 11.81 6.57
CA ILE A 297 1.45 12.68 7.75
C ILE A 297 1.20 11.88 9.02
N GLU A 298 0.08 11.15 9.09
CA GLU A 298 -0.25 10.31 10.24
C GLU A 298 0.75 9.14 10.36
N GLY A 299 1.08 8.50 9.25
CA GLY A 299 2.03 7.41 9.18
C GLY A 299 3.42 7.78 9.70
N PHE A 300 3.92 8.97 9.36
CA PHE A 300 5.22 9.44 9.83
C PHE A 300 5.24 9.73 11.33
N VAL A 301 4.21 10.42 11.85
CA VAL A 301 4.10 10.69 13.29
C VAL A 301 4.06 9.39 14.09
N GLU A 302 3.21 8.43 13.70
CA GLU A 302 3.08 7.17 14.43
C GLU A 302 4.33 6.28 14.29
N THR A 303 4.99 6.32 13.14
CA THR A 303 6.25 5.59 12.92
C THR A 303 7.41 6.18 13.72
N ALA A 304 7.51 7.51 13.83
CA ALA A 304 8.52 8.15 14.67
C ALA A 304 8.29 7.84 16.17
N LYS A 305 7.04 7.86 16.65
CA LYS A 305 6.69 7.45 18.01
C LYS A 305 7.06 5.99 18.28
N ASP A 306 6.73 5.10 17.36
CA ASP A 306 7.05 3.67 17.49
C ASP A 306 8.55 3.41 17.49
N CYS A 307 9.32 4.16 16.68
CA CYS A 307 10.78 4.09 16.69
C CYS A 307 11.34 4.40 18.09
N ILE A 308 10.90 5.51 18.69
CA ILE A 308 11.29 5.87 20.07
C ILE A 308 10.87 4.77 21.06
N GLN A 309 9.67 4.21 20.91
CA GLN A 309 9.17 3.14 21.77
C GLN A 309 10.02 1.87 21.69
N VAL A 310 10.54 1.51 20.51
CA VAL A 310 11.43 0.35 20.32
C VAL A 310 12.83 0.62 20.87
N LEU A 311 13.37 1.83 20.63
CA LEU A 311 14.66 2.26 21.18
C LEU A 311 14.63 2.31 22.71
N GLY A 312 13.47 2.64 23.29
CA GLY A 312 13.30 2.81 24.73
C GLY A 312 13.96 4.11 25.20
N GLY A 313 14.68 4.05 26.32
CA GLY A 313 15.28 5.23 26.95
C GLY A 313 16.15 6.05 26.00
N ILE A 314 17.01 5.40 25.20
CA ILE A 314 17.93 6.12 24.29
C ILE A 314 17.19 6.93 23.23
N GLY A 315 16.07 6.43 22.70
CA GLY A 315 15.25 7.15 21.71
C GLY A 315 14.55 8.39 22.28
N PHE A 316 14.47 8.53 23.60
CA PHE A 316 13.88 9.68 24.29
C PHE A 316 14.93 10.76 24.65
N THR A 317 16.21 10.54 24.35
CA THR A 317 17.31 11.46 24.68
C THR A 317 17.65 12.43 23.55
N TRP A 318 18.44 13.47 23.82
CA TRP A 318 18.93 14.43 22.81
C TRP A 318 20.14 13.88 22.02
N GLU A 319 20.78 12.85 22.57
CA GLU A 319 21.95 12.19 22.04
C GLU A 319 21.62 11.31 20.83
N HIS A 320 20.38 10.87 20.67
CA HIS A 320 19.94 10.04 19.56
C HIS A 320 19.01 10.81 18.61
N ASP A 321 19.18 10.65 17.30
CA ASP A 321 18.45 11.44 16.31
C ASP A 321 16.94 11.15 16.22
N ALA A 322 16.40 10.19 16.99
CA ALA A 322 15.00 9.79 16.88
C ALA A 322 14.04 10.93 17.23
N HIS A 323 14.46 11.83 18.13
CA HIS A 323 13.69 13.03 18.45
C HIS A 323 13.61 14.01 17.28
N VAL A 324 14.63 14.07 16.41
CA VAL A 324 14.64 14.94 15.22
C VAL A 324 13.50 14.53 14.29
N TYR A 325 13.40 13.24 14.00
CA TYR A 325 12.34 12.70 13.14
C TYR A 325 10.94 12.88 13.74
N LEU A 326 10.76 12.69 15.05
CA LEU A 326 9.46 12.96 15.68
C LEU A 326 9.10 14.45 15.61
N ARG A 327 10.06 15.35 15.91
CA ARG A 327 9.84 16.80 15.82
C ARG A 327 9.50 17.22 14.39
N ARG A 328 10.24 16.70 13.40
CA ARG A 328 9.98 16.93 11.98
C ARG A 328 8.61 16.45 11.57
N ALA A 329 8.20 15.25 11.99
CA ALA A 329 6.87 14.72 11.73
C ALA A 329 5.76 15.65 12.28
N LEU A 330 5.96 16.20 13.48
CA LEU A 330 5.02 17.13 14.10
C LEU A 330 4.99 18.49 13.38
N VAL A 331 6.13 19.01 12.94
CA VAL A 331 6.21 20.25 12.13
C VAL A 331 5.54 20.06 10.77
N THR A 332 5.82 18.96 10.06
CA THR A 332 5.16 18.61 8.79
C THR A 332 3.64 18.53 8.96
N ARG A 333 3.15 17.87 10.02
CA ARG A 333 1.72 17.84 10.32
C ARG A 333 1.14 19.21 10.65
N ALA A 334 1.88 20.05 11.36
CA ALA A 334 1.42 21.40 11.70
C ALA A 334 1.28 22.28 10.46
N LEU A 335 2.23 22.19 9.52
CA LEU A 335 2.23 22.98 8.27
C LEU A 335 1.16 22.53 7.27
N LEU A 336 0.88 21.23 7.15
CA LEU A 336 -0.12 20.71 6.21
C LEU A 336 -1.53 20.57 6.81
N GLY A 337 -1.68 20.72 8.12
CA GLY A 337 -2.95 20.52 8.82
C GLY A 337 -3.24 19.06 9.19
N SER A 338 -4.43 18.86 9.77
CA SER A 338 -4.79 17.58 10.40
C SER A 338 -5.05 16.47 9.37
N PRO A 339 -4.69 15.20 9.67
CA PRO A 339 -5.08 14.06 8.83
C PRO A 339 -6.59 13.98 8.60
N SER A 340 -7.42 14.37 9.58
CA SER A 340 -8.88 14.37 9.44
C SER A 340 -9.37 15.33 8.35
N THR A 341 -8.76 16.51 8.22
CA THR A 341 -9.07 17.47 7.16
C THR A 341 -8.80 16.87 5.79
N TRP A 342 -7.68 16.16 5.63
CA TRP A 342 -7.33 15.47 4.38
C TRP A 342 -8.27 14.31 4.08
N LYS A 343 -8.70 13.55 5.09
CA LYS A 343 -9.70 12.48 4.93
C LYS A 343 -11.04 13.02 4.47
N VAL A 344 -11.52 14.12 5.08
CA VAL A 344 -12.74 14.81 4.64
C VAL A 344 -12.61 15.23 3.17
N ARG A 345 -11.52 15.89 2.80
CA ARG A 345 -11.28 16.34 1.43
C ARG A 345 -11.24 15.19 0.42
N ALA A 346 -10.61 14.06 0.77
CA ALA A 346 -10.62 12.86 -0.07
C ALA A 346 -12.02 12.27 -0.23
N CYS A 347 -12.81 12.26 0.86
CA CYS A 347 -14.21 11.84 0.82
C CYS A 347 -15.06 12.76 -0.08
N GLU A 348 -14.91 14.07 0.07
CA GLU A 348 -15.60 15.06 -0.76
C GLU A 348 -15.24 14.92 -2.23
N ALA A 349 -13.96 14.73 -2.58
CA ALA A 349 -13.54 14.46 -3.95
C ALA A 349 -14.19 13.17 -4.50
N ALA A 350 -14.22 12.10 -3.69
CA ALA A 350 -14.88 10.86 -4.08
C ALA A 350 -16.42 10.99 -4.19
N LEU A 351 -17.06 11.79 -3.36
CA LEU A 351 -18.47 12.17 -3.47
C LEU A 351 -18.71 13.16 -4.63
N GLY A 352 -17.70 13.91 -5.07
CA GLY A 352 -17.75 14.74 -6.28
C GLY A 352 -17.62 13.94 -7.57
N GLY A 353 -17.21 12.66 -7.48
CA GLY A 353 -17.08 11.77 -8.63
C GLY A 353 -15.64 11.51 -9.07
N ALA A 354 -14.64 12.12 -8.43
CA ALA A 354 -13.22 11.86 -8.72
C ALA A 354 -12.91 10.37 -8.54
N ARG A 355 -12.32 9.73 -9.54
CA ARG A 355 -11.95 8.30 -9.49
C ARG A 355 -10.60 8.10 -10.16
N ARG A 356 -9.62 7.67 -9.38
CA ARG A 356 -8.32 7.27 -9.92
C ARG A 356 -8.44 5.93 -10.67
N ARG A 357 -8.15 5.94 -11.97
CA ARG A 357 -8.07 4.72 -12.79
C ARG A 357 -6.60 4.34 -12.97
N LEU A 358 -6.22 3.20 -12.43
CA LEU A 358 -4.88 2.64 -12.60
C LEU A 358 -4.89 1.73 -13.83
N ALA A 359 -4.18 2.14 -14.87
CA ALA A 359 -4.03 1.40 -16.11
C ALA A 359 -2.56 1.16 -16.38
N VAL A 360 -2.23 -0.06 -16.82
CA VAL A 360 -0.89 -0.36 -17.33
C VAL A 360 -0.85 0.08 -18.80
N ASP A 361 0.15 0.89 -19.15
CA ASP A 361 0.51 1.09 -20.54
C ASP A 361 1.16 -0.19 -21.04
N LEU A 362 0.39 -0.94 -21.83
CA LEU A 362 0.82 -2.22 -22.35
C LEU A 362 1.54 -1.99 -23.69
N PRO A 363 2.61 -2.74 -23.98
CA PRO A 363 3.37 -2.56 -25.21
C PRO A 363 2.55 -2.97 -26.45
N GLU A 364 2.98 -2.61 -27.66
CA GLU A 364 2.19 -2.83 -28.89
C GLU A 364 1.80 -4.30 -29.11
N GLU A 365 2.65 -5.24 -28.68
CA GLU A 365 2.38 -6.68 -28.78
C GLU A 365 1.12 -7.10 -27.99
N ALA A 366 0.73 -6.31 -26.98
CA ALA A 366 -0.49 -6.53 -26.22
C ALA A 366 -1.76 -6.33 -27.05
N GLU A 367 -1.74 -5.56 -28.14
CA GLU A 367 -2.92 -5.40 -28.99
C GLU A 367 -3.24 -6.68 -29.78
N GLY A 368 -2.21 -7.46 -30.15
CA GLY A 368 -2.39 -8.80 -30.71
C GLY A 368 -3.10 -9.73 -29.72
N LEU A 369 -2.64 -9.74 -28.46
CA LEU A 369 -3.25 -10.51 -27.37
C LEU A 369 -4.71 -10.05 -27.10
N ARG A 370 -4.96 -8.74 -27.11
CA ARG A 370 -6.32 -8.19 -26.95
C ARG A 370 -7.23 -8.63 -28.09
N ALA A 371 -6.78 -8.59 -29.34
CA ALA A 371 -7.58 -9.01 -30.49
C ALA A 371 -7.94 -10.51 -30.43
N GLU A 372 -6.97 -11.36 -30.09
CA GLU A 372 -7.19 -12.79 -29.85
C GLU A 372 -8.22 -13.00 -28.74
N LEU A 373 -8.01 -12.35 -27.59
CA LEU A 373 -8.87 -12.52 -26.43
C LEU A 373 -10.28 -11.96 -26.66
N ARG A 374 -10.45 -10.84 -27.34
CA ARG A 374 -11.77 -10.29 -27.72
C ARG A 374 -12.53 -11.28 -28.60
N THR A 375 -11.85 -11.90 -29.55
CA THR A 375 -12.44 -12.93 -30.42
C THR A 375 -12.83 -14.17 -29.61
N PHE A 376 -11.97 -14.61 -28.69
CA PHE A 376 -12.27 -15.68 -27.76
C PHE A 376 -13.50 -15.36 -26.89
N LEU A 377 -13.54 -14.20 -26.23
CA LEU A 377 -14.65 -13.77 -25.36
C LEU A 377 -15.95 -13.60 -26.14
N ALA A 378 -15.90 -13.06 -27.36
CA ALA A 378 -17.08 -12.97 -28.23
C ALA A 378 -17.65 -14.36 -28.56
N SER A 379 -16.79 -15.38 -28.66
CA SER A 379 -17.20 -16.76 -28.89
C SER A 379 -17.85 -17.44 -27.68
N LEU A 380 -17.88 -16.78 -26.51
CA LEU A 380 -18.60 -17.21 -25.31
C LEU A 380 -20.03 -16.67 -25.25
N HIS A 381 -20.35 -15.62 -26.04
CA HIS A 381 -21.68 -15.04 -26.04
C HIS A 381 -22.74 -16.06 -26.49
N GLY A 382 -23.84 -16.15 -25.72
CA GLY A 382 -24.93 -17.09 -25.98
C GLY A 382 -24.73 -18.49 -25.38
N MET A 383 -23.54 -18.81 -24.85
CA MET A 383 -23.28 -20.06 -24.14
C MET A 383 -23.81 -20.01 -22.69
N GLY A 384 -24.17 -21.16 -22.14
CA GLY A 384 -24.49 -21.30 -20.72
C GLY A 384 -23.24 -21.19 -19.82
N PRO A 385 -23.37 -20.87 -18.52
CA PRO A 385 -22.23 -20.68 -17.62
C PRO A 385 -21.25 -21.87 -17.58
N ASP A 386 -21.75 -23.09 -17.60
CA ASP A 386 -20.92 -24.30 -17.54
C ASP A 386 -20.14 -24.52 -18.84
N GLU A 387 -20.77 -24.29 -19.99
CA GLU A 387 -20.11 -24.36 -21.30
C GLU A 387 -19.04 -23.27 -21.44
N GLN A 388 -19.34 -22.06 -20.99
CA GLN A 388 -18.35 -20.98 -20.93
C GLN A 388 -17.16 -21.39 -20.05
N ARG A 389 -17.42 -21.97 -18.88
CA ARG A 389 -16.37 -22.39 -17.95
C ARG A 389 -15.44 -23.42 -18.58
N VAL A 390 -15.99 -24.47 -19.21
CA VAL A 390 -15.19 -25.50 -19.90
C VAL A 390 -14.30 -24.86 -20.96
N LYS A 391 -14.86 -24.00 -21.80
CA LYS A 391 -14.12 -23.34 -22.88
C LYS A 391 -13.05 -22.37 -22.37
N ILE A 392 -13.31 -21.64 -21.28
CA ILE A 392 -12.32 -20.79 -20.59
C ILE A 392 -11.19 -21.65 -19.99
N ALA A 393 -11.52 -22.80 -19.41
CA ALA A 393 -10.56 -23.74 -18.84
C ALA A 393 -9.64 -24.34 -19.91
N GLU A 394 -10.20 -24.85 -21.01
CA GLU A 394 -9.45 -25.41 -22.13
C GLU A 394 -8.54 -24.39 -22.83
N ALA A 395 -8.95 -23.12 -22.85
CA ALA A 395 -8.13 -22.02 -23.36
C ALA A 395 -7.05 -21.52 -22.37
N GLY A 396 -7.03 -22.05 -21.14
CA GLY A 396 -6.06 -21.70 -20.10
C GLY A 396 -6.33 -20.37 -19.37
N TYR A 397 -7.52 -19.77 -19.50
CA TYR A 397 -7.82 -18.44 -18.95
C TYR A 397 -8.34 -18.43 -17.49
N ILE A 398 -8.55 -19.61 -16.88
CA ILE A 398 -8.90 -19.72 -15.47
C ILE A 398 -7.75 -19.21 -14.59
N ALA A 399 -6.55 -19.74 -14.81
CA ALA A 399 -5.32 -19.36 -14.14
C ALA A 399 -4.22 -19.15 -15.20
N PRO A 400 -4.28 -18.05 -15.97
CA PRO A 400 -3.39 -17.82 -17.11
C PRO A 400 -1.90 -17.90 -16.73
N GLN A 401 -1.56 -17.47 -15.52
CA GLN A 401 -0.21 -17.49 -14.96
C GLN A 401 0.36 -18.89 -14.69
N TRP A 402 -0.46 -19.94 -14.72
CA TRP A 402 0.01 -21.30 -14.52
C TRP A 402 0.73 -21.82 -15.76
N PRO A 403 1.73 -22.72 -15.60
CA PRO A 403 2.48 -23.26 -16.72
C PRO A 403 1.58 -24.05 -17.67
N LYS A 404 1.97 -24.10 -18.95
CA LYS A 404 1.36 -25.02 -19.92
C LYS A 404 1.58 -26.48 -19.47
N PRO A 405 0.64 -27.41 -19.72
CA PRO A 405 -0.63 -27.21 -20.44
C PRO A 405 -1.80 -26.73 -19.56
N TRP A 406 -1.58 -26.45 -18.27
CA TRP A 406 -2.65 -26.18 -17.29
C TRP A 406 -3.10 -24.71 -17.26
N GLY A 407 -2.22 -23.81 -17.66
CA GLY A 407 -2.52 -22.42 -17.96
C GLY A 407 -1.90 -22.02 -19.28
N ARG A 408 -1.49 -20.75 -19.39
CA ARG A 408 -0.90 -20.19 -20.61
C ARG A 408 0.58 -19.90 -20.47
N ASP A 409 1.16 -20.13 -19.30
CA ASP A 409 2.47 -19.61 -18.91
C ASP A 409 2.51 -18.08 -19.08
N ALA A 410 1.37 -17.43 -18.78
CA ALA A 410 1.18 -16.02 -19.06
C ALA A 410 2.11 -15.17 -18.20
N GLY A 411 3.02 -14.45 -18.87
CA GLY A 411 3.74 -13.35 -18.25
C GLY A 411 2.78 -12.25 -17.77
N ALA A 412 3.28 -11.31 -16.98
CA ALA A 412 2.42 -10.31 -16.37
C ALA A 412 1.67 -9.43 -17.39
N VAL A 413 2.21 -9.19 -18.60
CA VAL A 413 1.53 -8.41 -19.67
C VAL A 413 0.25 -9.10 -20.09
N GLU A 414 0.33 -10.39 -20.40
CA GLU A 414 -0.82 -11.19 -20.81
C GLU A 414 -1.85 -11.30 -19.68
N GLN A 415 -1.43 -11.44 -18.42
CA GLN A 415 -2.36 -11.45 -17.28
C GLN A 415 -3.15 -10.14 -17.15
N VAL A 416 -2.50 -8.99 -17.34
CA VAL A 416 -3.18 -7.68 -17.31
C VAL A 416 -4.16 -7.54 -18.47
N VAL A 417 -3.77 -7.98 -19.68
CA VAL A 417 -4.67 -8.02 -20.85
C VAL A 417 -5.88 -8.90 -20.56
N VAL A 418 -5.66 -10.08 -19.99
CA VAL A 418 -6.72 -11.01 -19.60
C VAL A 418 -7.71 -10.35 -18.66
N ASP A 419 -7.23 -9.74 -17.57
CA ASP A 419 -8.09 -9.06 -16.61
C ASP A 419 -8.88 -7.89 -17.21
N ALA A 420 -8.23 -7.11 -18.08
CA ALA A 420 -8.85 -5.96 -18.73
C ALA A 420 -9.97 -6.37 -19.69
N GLU A 421 -9.74 -7.35 -20.56
CA GLU A 421 -10.70 -7.74 -21.59
C GLU A 421 -11.87 -8.54 -21.01
N PHE A 422 -11.65 -9.42 -20.02
CA PHE A 422 -12.77 -10.07 -19.32
C PHE A 422 -13.69 -9.04 -18.64
N ARG A 423 -13.10 -8.01 -18.00
CA ARG A 423 -13.86 -6.90 -17.41
C ARG A 423 -14.63 -6.12 -18.47
N ALA A 424 -14.00 -5.80 -19.60
CA ALA A 424 -14.64 -5.08 -20.71
C ALA A 424 -15.82 -5.87 -21.30
N ALA A 425 -15.66 -7.18 -21.45
CA ALA A 425 -16.71 -8.10 -21.91
C ALA A 425 -17.82 -8.34 -20.87
N LYS A 426 -17.63 -7.89 -19.62
CA LYS A 426 -18.53 -8.16 -18.48
C LYS A 426 -18.72 -9.66 -18.22
N ILE A 427 -17.69 -10.46 -18.52
CA ILE A 427 -17.66 -11.89 -18.25
C ILE A 427 -16.86 -12.10 -16.97
N VAL A 428 -17.47 -12.77 -15.99
CA VAL A 428 -16.78 -13.12 -14.74
C VAL A 428 -15.93 -14.36 -15.00
N ARG A 429 -14.61 -14.27 -14.78
CA ARG A 429 -13.72 -15.43 -14.86
C ARG A 429 -14.12 -16.44 -13.77
N PRO A 430 -14.37 -17.72 -14.12
CA PRO A 430 -14.68 -18.74 -13.13
C PRO A 430 -13.54 -18.94 -12.13
N GLY A 431 -13.88 -19.01 -10.85
CA GLY A 431 -12.93 -19.35 -9.79
C GLY A 431 -12.84 -20.87 -9.56
N ILE A 432 -11.72 -21.29 -8.97
CA ILE A 432 -11.48 -22.67 -8.54
C ILE A 432 -11.38 -22.81 -7.01
N ASN A 433 -11.68 -21.75 -6.26
CA ASN A 433 -11.71 -21.73 -4.78
C ASN A 433 -10.45 -22.38 -4.17
N ILE A 434 -10.61 -23.36 -3.27
CA ILE A 434 -9.51 -24.10 -2.64
C ILE A 434 -8.57 -24.74 -3.68
N GLY A 435 -9.07 -25.06 -4.89
CA GLY A 435 -8.27 -25.51 -6.03
C GLY A 435 -7.11 -24.57 -6.38
N ALA A 436 -7.24 -23.26 -6.13
CA ALA A 436 -6.20 -22.27 -6.39
C ALA A 436 -4.91 -22.50 -5.57
N TRP A 437 -5.01 -23.21 -4.44
CA TRP A 437 -3.84 -23.61 -3.64
C TRP A 437 -3.72 -25.12 -3.41
N ALA A 438 -4.69 -25.92 -3.84
CA ALA A 438 -4.58 -27.38 -3.89
C ALA A 438 -3.80 -27.88 -5.11
N LEU A 439 -3.95 -27.24 -6.28
CA LEU A 439 -3.31 -27.67 -7.52
C LEU A 439 -1.83 -27.27 -7.68
N PRO A 440 -1.33 -26.11 -7.17
CA PRO A 440 0.08 -25.77 -7.34
C PRO A 440 1.07 -26.81 -6.78
N PRO A 441 0.84 -27.44 -5.61
CA PRO A 441 1.64 -28.57 -5.17
C PRO A 441 1.66 -29.76 -6.14
N LEU A 442 0.52 -30.09 -6.76
CA LEU A 442 0.44 -31.16 -7.78
C LEU A 442 1.24 -30.82 -9.04
N MET A 443 1.24 -29.57 -9.48
CA MET A 443 2.03 -29.14 -10.65
C MET A 443 3.53 -29.25 -10.41
N VAL A 444 3.98 -28.98 -9.18
CA VAL A 444 5.41 -28.93 -8.84
C VAL A 444 5.94 -30.30 -8.40
N TYR A 445 5.15 -31.06 -7.64
CA TYR A 445 5.60 -32.28 -6.96
C TYR A 445 4.81 -33.54 -7.34
N GLY A 446 3.68 -33.40 -8.05
CA GLY A 446 2.84 -34.52 -8.45
C GLY A 446 3.35 -35.22 -9.71
N THR A 447 3.04 -36.50 -9.86
CA THR A 447 3.33 -37.26 -11.08
C THR A 447 2.43 -36.82 -12.24
N SER A 448 2.79 -37.18 -13.47
CA SER A 448 1.98 -36.85 -14.66
C SER A 448 0.56 -37.41 -14.55
N GLU A 449 0.42 -38.62 -14.02
CA GLU A 449 -0.88 -39.27 -13.79
C GLU A 449 -1.72 -38.50 -12.76
N GLN A 450 -1.10 -38.03 -11.67
CA GLN A 450 -1.78 -37.21 -10.67
C GLN A 450 -2.22 -35.86 -11.25
N GLN A 451 -1.36 -35.22 -12.05
CA GLN A 451 -1.67 -33.95 -12.71
C GLN A 451 -2.87 -34.09 -13.66
N GLU A 452 -2.86 -35.09 -14.54
CA GLU A 452 -3.96 -35.35 -15.49
C GLU A 452 -5.27 -35.72 -14.79
N ARG A 453 -5.19 -36.46 -13.67
CA ARG A 453 -6.36 -36.89 -12.90
C ARG A 453 -7.11 -35.72 -12.25
N TRP A 454 -6.39 -34.73 -11.72
CA TRP A 454 -7.00 -33.70 -10.86
C TRP A 454 -7.02 -32.29 -11.46
N ILE A 455 -6.06 -31.90 -12.29
CA ILE A 455 -5.97 -30.50 -12.76
C ILE A 455 -7.09 -30.16 -13.76
N PRO A 456 -7.26 -30.86 -14.90
CA PRO A 456 -8.27 -30.49 -15.88
C PRO A 456 -9.72 -30.52 -15.36
N PRO A 457 -10.18 -31.56 -14.63
CA PRO A 457 -11.53 -31.57 -14.08
C PRO A 457 -11.77 -30.40 -13.10
N THR A 458 -10.78 -30.05 -12.27
CA THR A 458 -10.87 -28.90 -11.36
C THR A 458 -11.03 -27.58 -12.12
N LEU A 459 -10.24 -27.37 -13.18
CA LEU A 459 -10.34 -26.16 -14.00
C LEU A 459 -11.73 -26.04 -14.66
N ARG A 460 -12.30 -27.16 -15.12
CA ARG A 460 -13.67 -27.24 -15.66
C ARG A 460 -14.76 -27.12 -14.60
N GLY A 461 -14.43 -27.18 -13.31
CA GLY A 461 -15.37 -27.06 -12.21
C GLY A 461 -16.07 -28.36 -11.82
N GLU A 462 -15.56 -29.49 -12.29
CA GLU A 462 -16.08 -30.83 -12.00
C GLU A 462 -15.63 -31.36 -10.64
N ILE A 463 -14.60 -30.73 -10.03
CA ILE A 463 -14.06 -31.10 -8.72
C ILE A 463 -14.12 -29.90 -7.77
N GLY A 464 -14.81 -30.10 -6.64
CA GLY A 464 -14.72 -29.28 -5.44
C GLY A 464 -13.60 -29.76 -4.51
N TRP A 465 -12.91 -28.80 -3.89
CA TRP A 465 -11.79 -29.06 -2.99
C TRP A 465 -12.05 -28.55 -1.58
N CYS A 466 -11.49 -29.24 -0.59
CA CYS A 466 -11.32 -28.75 0.78
C CYS A 466 -9.86 -28.88 1.26
N GLN A 467 -9.52 -28.22 2.36
CA GLN A 467 -8.17 -28.20 2.92
C GLN A 467 -8.15 -28.79 4.33
N LEU A 468 -7.49 -29.94 4.48
CA LEU A 468 -7.44 -30.76 5.68
C LEU A 468 -6.10 -30.58 6.40
N PHE A 469 -5.81 -29.33 6.79
CA PHE A 469 -4.53 -28.97 7.39
C PHE A 469 -4.65 -28.84 8.91
N SER A 470 -5.45 -27.88 9.37
CA SER A 470 -5.59 -27.50 10.77
C SER A 470 -6.23 -28.60 11.63
N GLU A 471 -5.73 -28.72 12.85
CA GLU A 471 -6.21 -29.64 13.89
C GLU A 471 -6.57 -28.85 15.15
N PRO A 472 -7.39 -29.41 16.08
CA PRO A 472 -7.67 -28.76 17.35
C PRO A 472 -6.40 -28.36 18.13
N GLY A 473 -5.34 -29.16 18.03
CA GLY A 473 -4.03 -28.90 18.64
C GLY A 473 -2.99 -28.23 17.74
N ALA A 474 -3.27 -28.02 16.45
CA ALA A 474 -2.29 -27.52 15.48
C ALA A 474 -2.95 -26.60 14.42
N GLY A 475 -2.89 -25.29 14.67
CA GLY A 475 -3.34 -24.24 13.75
C GLY A 475 -2.16 -23.38 13.28
N SER A 476 -1.80 -22.36 14.07
CA SER A 476 -0.64 -21.50 13.77
C SER A 476 0.70 -22.27 13.81
N ASP A 477 0.86 -23.20 14.75
CA ASP A 477 1.94 -24.22 14.73
C ASP A 477 1.48 -25.44 13.91
N LEU A 478 1.24 -25.22 12.62
CA LEU A 478 0.74 -26.27 11.72
C LEU A 478 1.66 -27.49 11.68
N ALA A 479 2.97 -27.29 11.86
CA ALA A 479 3.95 -28.37 11.90
C ALA A 479 3.78 -29.29 13.12
N GLY A 480 3.06 -28.84 14.16
CA GLY A 480 2.70 -29.62 15.34
C GLY A 480 1.56 -30.62 15.13
N LEU A 481 1.06 -30.79 13.90
CA LEU A 481 -0.04 -31.71 13.57
C LEU A 481 0.22 -33.16 14.00
N SER A 482 -0.87 -33.84 14.33
CA SER A 482 -0.92 -35.16 14.99
C SER A 482 -1.76 -36.21 14.25
N THR A 483 -2.60 -35.82 13.27
CA THR A 483 -3.23 -36.78 12.34
C THR A 483 -2.13 -37.62 11.72
N ARG A 484 -2.23 -38.95 11.84
CA ARG A 484 -1.20 -39.89 11.40
C ARG A 484 -1.62 -40.64 10.16
N ALA A 485 -0.66 -40.99 9.32
CA ALA A 485 -0.82 -41.88 8.20
C ALA A 485 0.21 -43.02 8.36
N GLU A 486 -0.28 -44.24 8.58
CA GLU A 486 0.55 -45.43 8.79
C GLU A 486 0.60 -46.25 7.50
N ARG A 487 1.79 -46.75 7.16
CA ARG A 487 1.97 -47.52 5.92
C ARG A 487 1.29 -48.88 6.02
N VAL A 488 0.53 -49.24 4.99
CA VAL A 488 -0.07 -50.56 4.81
C VAL A 488 0.18 -51.06 3.38
N GLU A 489 -0.29 -52.26 3.05
CA GLU A 489 -0.20 -52.76 1.68
C GLU A 489 -1.00 -51.86 0.71
N GLY A 490 -0.32 -51.35 -0.33
CA GLY A 490 -0.93 -50.53 -1.38
C GLY A 490 -1.23 -49.08 -1.02
N GLY A 491 -0.89 -48.63 0.20
CA GLY A 491 -1.13 -47.26 0.62
C GLY A 491 -0.97 -47.03 2.12
N TRP A 492 -1.93 -46.31 2.68
CA TRP A 492 -1.86 -45.73 4.02
C TRP A 492 -3.19 -45.87 4.74
N VAL A 493 -3.14 -46.00 6.06
CA VAL A 493 -4.30 -45.85 6.93
C VAL A 493 -4.16 -44.56 7.72
N VAL A 494 -5.13 -43.66 7.54
CA VAL A 494 -5.16 -42.33 8.17
C VAL A 494 -6.10 -42.34 9.36
N ASN A 495 -5.60 -41.82 10.48
CA ASN A 495 -6.36 -41.65 11.70
C ASN A 495 -6.10 -40.28 12.33
N GLY A 496 -7.15 -39.60 12.76
CA GLY A 496 -7.04 -38.32 13.46
C GLY A 496 -8.24 -37.41 13.23
N GLN A 497 -8.04 -36.11 13.43
CA GLN A 497 -9.10 -35.11 13.32
C GLN A 497 -8.57 -33.82 12.71
N LYS A 498 -9.32 -33.25 11.78
CA LYS A 498 -9.13 -31.90 11.24
C LYS A 498 -10.30 -31.02 11.64
N VAL A 499 -10.06 -29.72 11.68
CA VAL A 499 -11.05 -28.71 12.06
C VAL A 499 -10.86 -27.44 11.25
N TRP A 500 -11.91 -26.61 11.19
CA TRP A 500 -11.97 -25.40 10.37
C TRP A 500 -11.91 -25.69 8.86
N THR A 501 -12.31 -26.89 8.44
CA THR A 501 -12.26 -27.31 7.03
C THR A 501 -13.43 -26.69 6.27
N SER A 502 -13.15 -25.65 5.49
CA SER A 502 -14.14 -24.98 4.64
C SER A 502 -14.72 -25.93 3.60
N MET A 503 -16.04 -25.94 3.47
CA MET A 503 -16.79 -26.69 2.44
C MET A 503 -16.51 -28.20 2.39
N ALA A 504 -16.09 -28.81 3.51
CA ALA A 504 -15.72 -30.24 3.54
C ALA A 504 -16.88 -31.14 3.09
N LYS A 505 -18.11 -30.76 3.43
CA LYS A 505 -19.33 -31.53 3.11
C LYS A 505 -19.67 -31.52 1.62
N GLU A 506 -19.30 -30.45 0.93
CA GLU A 506 -19.53 -30.23 -0.49
C GLU A 506 -18.33 -30.60 -1.36
N ALA A 507 -17.16 -30.89 -0.77
CA ALA A 507 -15.94 -31.18 -1.49
C ALA A 507 -15.87 -32.65 -1.94
N ASP A 508 -15.38 -32.86 -3.16
CA ASP A 508 -15.08 -34.19 -3.68
C ASP A 508 -13.71 -34.68 -3.19
N TRP A 509 -12.73 -33.76 -3.13
CA TRP A 509 -11.34 -34.07 -2.76
C TRP A 509 -10.80 -33.11 -1.68
N GLY A 510 -9.86 -33.60 -0.88
CA GLY A 510 -9.17 -32.85 0.15
C GLY A 510 -7.65 -32.88 -0.01
N ILE A 511 -6.97 -31.76 0.22
CA ILE A 511 -5.52 -31.76 0.44
C ILE A 511 -5.23 -32.01 1.93
N LEU A 512 -4.63 -33.16 2.24
CA LEU A 512 -4.42 -33.66 3.59
C LEU A 512 -2.95 -33.59 4.00
N LEU A 513 -2.69 -33.05 5.18
CA LEU A 513 -1.40 -33.23 5.86
C LEU A 513 -1.52 -34.25 6.98
N ALA A 514 -0.63 -35.23 6.97
CA ALA A 514 -0.56 -36.25 8.01
C ALA A 514 0.90 -36.55 8.40
N ARG A 515 1.09 -36.84 9.68
CA ARG A 515 2.33 -37.35 10.29
C ARG A 515 2.59 -38.75 9.78
N THR A 516 3.69 -38.93 9.07
CA THR A 516 4.16 -40.25 8.59
C THR A 516 5.41 -40.71 9.33
N ASN A 517 6.13 -39.80 10.00
CA ASN A 517 7.21 -40.13 10.92
C ASN A 517 7.09 -39.31 12.22
N PRO A 518 6.69 -39.92 13.35
CA PRO A 518 6.56 -39.23 14.63
C PRO A 518 7.90 -38.93 15.31
N ASP A 519 8.99 -39.62 14.94
CA ASP A 519 10.31 -39.49 15.55
C ASP A 519 11.21 -38.45 14.84
N ALA A 520 10.80 -38.02 13.64
CA ALA A 520 11.49 -36.97 12.89
C ALA A 520 11.21 -35.57 13.44
N PRO A 521 12.10 -34.57 13.20
CA PRO A 521 11.77 -33.18 13.42
C PRO A 521 10.42 -32.79 12.80
N LYS A 522 9.69 -31.87 13.44
CA LYS A 522 8.28 -31.56 13.10
C LYS A 522 8.00 -31.40 11.59
N HIS A 523 8.85 -30.69 10.85
CA HIS A 523 8.64 -30.49 9.40
C HIS A 523 8.98 -31.73 8.56
N ASP A 524 9.95 -32.52 9.00
CA ASP A 524 10.57 -33.60 8.23
C ASP A 524 9.86 -34.95 8.46
N GLY A 525 8.71 -34.94 9.15
CA GLY A 525 7.90 -36.13 9.42
C GLY A 525 6.49 -36.05 8.87
N ILE A 526 6.20 -35.08 7.99
CA ILE A 526 4.86 -34.82 7.43
C ILE A 526 4.85 -35.25 5.97
N SER A 527 3.78 -35.90 5.53
CA SER A 527 3.49 -36.17 4.12
C SER A 527 2.26 -35.39 3.64
N PHE A 528 2.19 -35.14 2.34
CA PHE A 528 1.09 -34.43 1.68
C PHE A 528 0.29 -35.40 0.82
N PHE A 529 -1.01 -35.51 1.06
CA PHE A 529 -1.90 -36.46 0.39
C PHE A 529 -3.07 -35.75 -0.30
N ILE A 530 -3.60 -36.38 -1.35
CA ILE A 530 -4.92 -36.10 -1.90
C ILE A 530 -5.91 -37.14 -1.35
N LEU A 531 -6.99 -36.70 -0.71
CA LEU A 531 -7.97 -37.57 -0.06
C LEU A 531 -9.31 -37.49 -0.78
N ASP A 532 -9.88 -38.64 -1.14
CA ASP A 532 -11.27 -38.75 -1.61
C ASP A 532 -12.21 -38.58 -0.40
N MET A 533 -13.02 -37.53 -0.41
CA MET A 533 -13.90 -37.19 0.72
C MET A 533 -15.08 -38.15 0.88
N SER A 534 -15.31 -39.04 -0.08
CA SER A 534 -16.30 -40.11 0.00
C SER A 534 -15.77 -41.41 0.62
N THR A 535 -14.46 -41.47 0.93
CA THR A 535 -13.82 -42.68 1.47
C THR A 535 -14.49 -43.11 2.79
N PRO A 536 -14.85 -44.39 2.96
CA PRO A 536 -15.36 -44.90 4.23
C PRO A 536 -14.42 -44.61 5.40
N GLY A 537 -14.99 -44.29 6.56
CA GLY A 537 -14.23 -43.89 7.77
C GLY A 537 -14.06 -42.36 7.94
N ILE A 538 -14.47 -41.56 6.94
CA ILE A 538 -14.55 -40.10 7.05
C ILE A 538 -15.88 -39.70 7.69
N GLU A 539 -15.85 -39.02 8.83
CA GLU A 539 -17.02 -38.38 9.43
C GLU A 539 -16.89 -36.85 9.36
N ILE A 540 -17.86 -36.18 8.74
CA ILE A 540 -17.88 -34.72 8.61
C ILE A 540 -18.95 -34.14 9.54
N ARG A 541 -18.55 -33.27 10.46
CA ARG A 541 -19.46 -32.54 11.37
C ARG A 541 -19.45 -31.04 11.05
N PRO A 542 -20.55 -30.50 10.51
CA PRO A 542 -20.65 -29.06 10.26
C PRO A 542 -20.58 -28.24 11.55
N LEU A 543 -19.79 -27.17 11.51
CA LEU A 543 -19.66 -26.20 12.59
C LEU A 543 -20.43 -24.94 12.22
N ARG A 544 -21.44 -24.61 13.02
CA ARG A 544 -22.23 -23.39 12.81
C ARG A 544 -21.43 -22.16 13.24
N GLU A 545 -21.00 -21.33 12.30
CA GLU A 545 -20.23 -20.12 12.59
C GLU A 545 -21.09 -18.91 12.95
N LEU A 546 -20.42 -17.79 13.25
CA LEU A 546 -21.01 -16.54 13.75
C LEU A 546 -22.13 -15.96 12.85
N THR A 547 -22.08 -16.21 11.54
CA THR A 547 -23.13 -15.80 10.58
C THR A 547 -24.44 -16.58 10.75
N GLY A 548 -24.38 -17.74 11.44
CA GLY A 548 -25.46 -18.69 11.56
C GLY A 548 -25.48 -19.77 10.46
N HIS A 549 -24.61 -19.69 9.45
CA HIS A 549 -24.40 -20.77 8.48
C HIS A 549 -23.42 -21.83 9.04
N ALA A 550 -23.13 -22.88 8.26
CA ALA A 550 -22.20 -23.93 8.62
C ALA A 550 -21.17 -24.16 7.51
N PHE A 551 -20.35 -23.14 7.26
CA PHE A 551 -19.34 -23.14 6.20
C PHE A 551 -18.10 -23.97 6.56
N PHE A 552 -17.80 -24.10 7.86
CA PHE A 552 -16.65 -24.85 8.36
C PHE A 552 -17.09 -26.21 8.91
N ASN A 553 -16.17 -27.18 8.92
CA ASN A 553 -16.45 -28.53 9.38
C ASN A 553 -15.29 -29.06 10.26
N GLU A 554 -15.64 -29.94 11.19
CA GLU A 554 -14.72 -30.94 11.72
C GLU A 554 -14.75 -32.17 10.80
N VAL A 555 -13.60 -32.79 10.60
CA VAL A 555 -13.46 -34.00 9.80
C VAL A 555 -12.67 -35.02 10.61
N PHE A 556 -13.29 -36.15 10.91
CA PHE A 556 -12.67 -37.24 11.65
C PHE A 556 -12.29 -38.36 10.69
N PHE A 557 -11.14 -38.97 10.93
CA PHE A 557 -10.64 -40.12 10.19
C PHE A 557 -10.51 -41.29 11.15
N ASP A 558 -11.27 -42.36 10.88
CA ASP A 558 -11.20 -43.65 11.57
C ASP A 558 -10.86 -44.72 10.55
N ASP A 559 -9.61 -45.20 10.59
CA ASP A 559 -9.04 -46.19 9.67
C ASP A 559 -9.27 -45.89 8.17
N VAL A 560 -9.13 -44.63 7.76
CA VAL A 560 -9.37 -44.18 6.38
C VAL A 560 -8.23 -44.60 5.47
N PHE A 561 -8.51 -45.43 4.48
CA PHE A 561 -7.51 -45.89 3.52
C PHE A 561 -7.20 -44.82 2.46
N VAL A 562 -5.91 -44.53 2.25
CA VAL A 562 -5.41 -43.63 1.21
C VAL A 562 -4.42 -44.39 0.33
N PRO A 563 -4.69 -44.57 -0.97
CA PRO A 563 -3.79 -45.30 -1.87
C PRO A 563 -2.40 -44.63 -2.03
N ASP A 564 -1.39 -45.40 -2.41
CA ASP A 564 -0.03 -44.88 -2.65
C ASP A 564 0.01 -43.78 -3.74
N ASP A 565 -0.85 -43.87 -4.76
CA ASP A 565 -0.94 -42.89 -5.86
C ASP A 565 -1.59 -41.56 -5.44
N CYS A 566 -2.07 -41.45 -4.20
CA CYS A 566 -2.56 -40.22 -3.59
C CYS A 566 -1.50 -39.47 -2.77
N LEU A 567 -0.29 -40.03 -2.58
CA LEU A 567 0.83 -39.31 -1.98
C LEU A 567 1.45 -38.33 -3.00
N VAL A 568 1.51 -37.05 -2.68
CA VAL A 568 2.11 -36.01 -3.53
C VAL A 568 3.56 -35.79 -3.12
N GLY A 569 4.49 -35.96 -4.07
CA GLY A 569 5.92 -35.86 -3.81
C GLY A 569 6.46 -37.10 -3.09
N ARG A 570 7.30 -36.88 -2.06
CA ARG A 570 7.95 -37.97 -1.31
C ARG A 570 7.39 -38.08 0.09
N GLU A 571 7.37 -39.31 0.59
CA GLU A 571 7.10 -39.60 2.00
C GLU A 571 8.03 -38.78 2.90
N HIS A 572 7.47 -38.22 3.98
CA HIS A 572 8.12 -37.36 4.96
C HIS A 572 8.58 -35.96 4.46
N ASP A 573 8.45 -35.66 3.15
CA ASP A 573 8.83 -34.37 2.54
C ASP A 573 7.60 -33.52 2.14
N GLY A 574 6.46 -33.73 2.81
CA GLY A 574 5.21 -33.03 2.54
C GLY A 574 5.27 -31.53 2.83
N TRP A 575 6.17 -31.08 3.71
CA TRP A 575 6.24 -29.68 4.11
C TRP A 575 6.62 -28.73 2.97
N ARG A 576 7.34 -29.21 1.96
CA ARG A 576 7.64 -28.42 0.74
C ARG A 576 6.37 -28.12 -0.05
N ALA A 577 5.52 -29.13 -0.26
CA ALA A 577 4.20 -28.99 -0.88
C ALA A 577 3.29 -28.07 -0.05
N THR A 578 3.31 -28.20 1.28
CA THR A 578 2.58 -27.31 2.20
C THR A 578 2.98 -25.84 2.02
N ARG A 579 4.29 -25.53 1.96
CA ARG A 579 4.77 -24.16 1.77
C ARG A 579 4.33 -23.57 0.43
N THR A 580 4.35 -24.37 -0.64
CA THR A 580 3.83 -23.97 -1.95
C THR A 580 2.33 -23.65 -1.89
N SER A 581 1.54 -24.51 -1.23
CA SER A 581 0.10 -24.30 -1.04
C SER A 581 -0.18 -23.00 -0.26
N LEU A 582 0.42 -22.81 0.91
CA LEU A 582 0.21 -21.63 1.77
C LEU A 582 0.72 -20.31 1.15
N ALA A 583 1.71 -20.36 0.25
CA ALA A 583 2.13 -19.18 -0.51
C ALA A 583 1.06 -18.76 -1.52
N ASN A 584 0.49 -19.71 -2.26
CA ASN A 584 -0.58 -19.46 -3.22
C ASN A 584 -1.89 -19.03 -2.53
N GLU A 585 -2.22 -19.62 -1.38
CA GLU A 585 -3.35 -19.19 -0.54
C GLU A 585 -3.22 -17.72 -0.13
N ARG A 586 -2.04 -17.28 0.33
CA ARG A 586 -1.79 -15.87 0.69
C ARG A 586 -1.93 -14.92 -0.50
N VAL A 587 -1.45 -15.31 -1.68
CA VAL A 587 -1.61 -14.51 -2.90
C VAL A 587 -3.09 -14.37 -3.25
N PHE A 588 -3.84 -15.47 -3.20
CA PHE A 588 -5.28 -15.50 -3.44
C PHE A 588 -6.06 -14.65 -2.44
N MET A 589 -5.81 -14.79 -1.14
CA MET A 589 -6.47 -13.96 -0.12
C MET A 589 -6.09 -12.48 -0.20
N GLY A 590 -4.89 -12.18 -0.73
CA GLY A 590 -4.43 -10.82 -0.95
C GLY A 590 -4.85 -10.21 -2.30
N SER A 591 -5.49 -10.95 -3.21
CA SER A 591 -5.77 -10.47 -4.57
C SER A 591 -6.89 -9.42 -4.64
N GLY A 592 -7.52 -9.09 -3.51
CA GLY A 592 -8.39 -7.92 -3.39
C GLY A 592 -9.78 -8.09 -3.99
N SER A 593 -10.33 -9.31 -4.00
CA SER A 593 -11.78 -9.44 -4.18
C SER A 593 -12.46 -8.84 -2.95
N THR A 594 -13.08 -7.66 -3.09
CA THR A 594 -13.88 -7.07 -2.01
C THR A 594 -14.94 -8.08 -1.60
N ILE A 595 -14.80 -8.64 -0.38
CA ILE A 595 -15.82 -9.52 0.19
C ILE A 595 -16.91 -8.63 0.77
N GLY A 596 -18.10 -8.67 0.17
CA GLY A 596 -19.22 -7.81 0.55
C GLY A 596 -19.29 -6.50 -0.24
N ARG A 597 -19.89 -5.47 0.36
CA ARG A 597 -19.99 -4.14 -0.27
C ARG A 597 -18.69 -3.37 0.00
N GLY A 598 -18.07 -2.83 -1.05
CA GLY A 598 -16.84 -2.02 -0.93
C GLY A 598 -17.10 -0.57 -0.55
N VAL A 599 -16.06 0.26 -0.59
CA VAL A 599 -16.12 1.71 -0.28
C VAL A 599 -17.16 2.44 -1.12
N ARG A 600 -17.41 2.01 -2.38
CA ARG A 600 -18.51 2.55 -3.18
C ARG A 600 -19.87 2.41 -2.49
N GLY A 601 -20.14 1.26 -1.86
CA GLY A 601 -21.37 1.05 -1.11
C GLY A 601 -21.49 1.96 0.12
N ILE A 602 -20.37 2.36 0.72
CA ILE A 602 -20.34 3.36 1.81
C ILE A 602 -20.69 4.75 1.27
N LEU A 603 -20.04 5.18 0.19
CA LEU A 603 -20.32 6.48 -0.44
C LEU A 603 -21.79 6.60 -0.86
N ASP A 604 -22.35 5.54 -1.45
CA ASP A 604 -23.77 5.49 -1.82
C ASP A 604 -24.67 5.57 -0.58
N ALA A 605 -24.29 4.90 0.52
CA ALA A 605 -25.01 4.93 1.78
C ALA A 605 -24.98 6.31 2.47
N VAL A 606 -23.86 7.03 2.41
CA VAL A 606 -23.70 8.41 2.91
C VAL A 606 -24.62 9.36 2.15
N ARG A 607 -24.59 9.33 0.80
CA ARG A 607 -25.48 10.16 -0.03
C ARG A 607 -26.95 9.85 0.19
N ALA A 608 -27.32 8.57 0.19
CA ALA A 608 -28.72 8.16 0.35
C ALA A 608 -29.34 8.59 1.69
N ARG A 609 -28.50 8.84 2.70
CA ARG A 609 -28.91 9.31 4.03
C ARG A 609 -28.75 10.82 4.22
N GLY A 610 -28.19 11.54 3.24
CA GLY A 610 -27.89 12.96 3.35
C GLY A 610 -26.87 13.27 4.43
N LEU A 611 -25.86 12.42 4.62
CA LEU A 611 -24.80 12.59 5.64
C LEU A 611 -23.52 13.23 5.06
N ASP A 612 -23.60 13.77 3.84
CA ASP A 612 -22.52 14.39 3.08
C ASP A 612 -22.10 15.79 3.58
N HIS A 613 -22.72 16.26 4.67
CA HIS A 613 -22.35 17.49 5.37
C HIS A 613 -21.85 17.24 6.80
N ASP A 614 -21.93 15.99 7.29
CA ASP A 614 -21.43 15.63 8.62
C ASP A 614 -19.94 15.35 8.55
N THR A 615 -19.14 16.31 9.05
CA THR A 615 -17.68 16.22 9.03
C THR A 615 -17.11 14.97 9.72
N ALA A 616 -17.78 14.42 10.74
CA ALA A 616 -17.33 13.19 11.40
C ALA A 616 -17.56 11.97 10.49
N VAL A 617 -18.71 11.90 9.82
CA VAL A 617 -19.01 10.85 8.83
C VAL A 617 -18.09 10.96 7.62
N LEU A 618 -17.82 12.18 7.13
CA LEU A 618 -16.89 12.43 6.03
C LEU A 618 -15.45 12.04 6.41
N ALA A 619 -15.00 12.30 7.64
CA ALA A 619 -13.68 11.88 8.09
C ALA A 619 -13.55 10.35 8.20
N GLU A 620 -14.54 9.66 8.78
CA GLU A 620 -14.54 8.20 8.88
C GLU A 620 -14.65 7.52 7.50
N THR A 621 -15.51 8.04 6.62
CA THR A 621 -15.63 7.56 5.24
C THR A 621 -14.36 7.86 4.44
N GLY A 622 -13.76 9.03 4.66
CA GLY A 622 -12.51 9.45 4.08
C GLY A 622 -11.36 8.49 4.39
N GLU A 623 -11.24 8.03 5.64
CA GLU A 623 -10.26 6.99 6.01
C GLU A 623 -10.37 5.74 5.12
N LEU A 624 -11.60 5.31 4.82
CA LEU A 624 -11.84 4.16 3.95
C LEU A 624 -11.46 4.46 2.50
N VAL A 625 -11.86 5.63 1.97
CA VAL A 625 -11.51 6.06 0.60
C VAL A 625 -10.00 6.10 0.41
N VAL A 626 -9.30 6.73 1.35
CA VAL A 626 -7.85 6.89 1.33
C VAL A 626 -7.13 5.54 1.36
N ARG A 627 -7.56 4.63 2.24
CA ARG A 627 -6.98 3.27 2.32
C ARG A 627 -7.28 2.41 1.09
N ASP A 628 -8.50 2.44 0.57
CA ASP A 628 -8.88 1.69 -0.63
C ASP A 628 -8.06 2.13 -1.84
N TYR A 629 -7.89 3.44 -2.02
CA TYR A 629 -7.00 4.02 -3.02
C TYR A 629 -5.57 3.51 -2.85
N ALA A 630 -4.97 3.65 -1.66
CA ALA A 630 -3.57 3.27 -1.46
C ALA A 630 -3.33 1.76 -1.58
N LEU A 631 -4.29 0.91 -1.17
CA LEU A 631 -4.25 -0.53 -1.39
C LEU A 631 -4.34 -0.88 -2.87
N ALA A 632 -5.17 -0.18 -3.64
CA ALA A 632 -5.25 -0.35 -5.09
C ALA A 632 -3.93 0.03 -5.77
N VAL A 633 -3.30 1.14 -5.35
CA VAL A 633 -2.00 1.57 -5.85
C VAL A 633 -0.88 0.60 -5.45
N LEU A 634 -0.85 0.14 -4.20
CA LEU A 634 0.14 -0.84 -3.74
C LEU A 634 0.07 -2.13 -4.57
N ARG A 635 -1.15 -2.64 -4.84
CA ARG A 635 -1.35 -3.79 -5.73
C ARG A 635 -0.85 -3.50 -7.14
N PHE A 636 -1.18 -2.32 -7.68
CA PHE A 636 -0.77 -1.91 -9.01
C PHE A 636 0.75 -1.83 -9.16
N ARG A 637 1.46 -1.26 -8.17
CA ARG A 637 2.93 -1.21 -8.14
C ARG A 637 3.55 -2.60 -8.15
N LEU A 638 3.01 -3.54 -7.37
CA LEU A 638 3.49 -4.93 -7.39
C LEU A 638 3.27 -5.61 -8.74
N THR A 639 2.16 -5.31 -9.41
CA THR A 639 1.92 -5.76 -10.79
C THR A 639 2.97 -5.19 -11.74
N LEU A 640 3.29 -3.89 -11.64
CA LEU A 640 4.31 -3.24 -12.47
C LEU A 640 5.72 -3.80 -12.22
N THR A 641 6.11 -4.03 -10.96
CA THR A 641 7.42 -4.63 -10.66
C THR A 641 7.50 -6.08 -11.14
N ALA A 642 6.39 -6.83 -11.07
CA ALA A 642 6.33 -8.18 -11.61
C ALA A 642 6.42 -8.21 -13.15
N LEU A 643 5.89 -7.20 -13.85
CA LEU A 643 6.14 -6.99 -15.28
C LEU A 643 7.62 -6.80 -15.60
N GLY A 644 8.36 -6.15 -14.69
CA GLY A 644 9.83 -6.01 -14.74
C GLY A 644 10.63 -7.24 -14.27
N GLY A 645 9.97 -8.36 -13.95
CA GLY A 645 10.63 -9.62 -13.56
C GLY A 645 10.79 -9.86 -12.05
N ALA A 646 10.24 -9.01 -11.18
CA ALA A 646 10.22 -9.25 -9.74
C ALA A 646 9.26 -10.40 -9.35
N ASP A 647 9.61 -11.19 -8.33
CA ASP A 647 8.75 -12.28 -7.83
C ASP A 647 7.54 -11.73 -7.05
N PRO A 648 6.29 -11.92 -7.55
CA PRO A 648 5.08 -11.41 -6.91
C PRO A 648 4.67 -12.19 -5.65
N SER A 649 5.32 -13.32 -5.34
CA SER A 649 5.04 -14.18 -4.18
C SER A 649 5.84 -13.82 -2.92
N GLY A 650 6.64 -12.76 -3.01
CA GLY A 650 7.48 -12.23 -1.94
C GLY A 650 6.73 -11.80 -0.68
N SER A 651 7.48 -11.35 0.32
CA SER A 651 6.95 -10.89 1.60
C SER A 651 6.02 -9.67 1.48
N GLU A 652 6.04 -8.94 0.36
CA GLU A 652 5.06 -7.91 0.03
C GLU A 652 3.63 -8.46 -0.01
N ALA A 653 3.43 -9.72 -0.40
CA ALA A 653 2.12 -10.37 -0.37
C ALA A 653 1.56 -10.47 1.05
N SER A 654 2.42 -10.62 2.07
CA SER A 654 2.00 -10.63 3.49
C SER A 654 1.61 -9.23 3.98
N VAL A 655 2.30 -8.17 3.55
CA VAL A 655 1.88 -6.78 3.82
C VAL A 655 0.52 -6.51 3.20
N ARG A 656 0.33 -6.88 1.93
CA ARG A 656 -0.94 -6.71 1.21
C ARG A 656 -2.08 -7.49 1.87
N LYS A 657 -1.86 -8.75 2.21
CA LYS A 657 -2.86 -9.58 2.90
C LYS A 657 -3.26 -8.95 4.23
N LEU A 658 -2.28 -8.53 5.05
CA LEU A 658 -2.53 -7.90 6.34
C LEU A 658 -3.39 -6.64 6.21
N LEU A 659 -2.97 -5.70 5.37
CA LEU A 659 -3.66 -4.41 5.23
C LEU A 659 -5.04 -4.55 4.55
N GLY A 660 -5.15 -5.43 3.54
CA GLY A 660 -6.39 -5.64 2.79
C GLY A 660 -7.51 -6.21 3.65
N VAL A 661 -7.25 -7.27 4.42
CA VAL A 661 -8.30 -7.92 5.24
C VAL A 661 -8.75 -7.04 6.42
N GLU A 662 -7.84 -6.24 6.99
CA GLU A 662 -8.18 -5.27 8.04
C GLU A 662 -9.03 -4.12 7.47
N HIS A 663 -8.74 -3.68 6.25
CA HIS A 663 -9.55 -2.69 5.54
C HIS A 663 -10.96 -3.22 5.24
N ASP A 664 -11.09 -4.43 4.69
CA ASP A 664 -12.39 -5.03 4.38
C ASP A 664 -13.28 -5.13 5.62
N GLN A 665 -12.74 -5.56 6.77
CA GLN A 665 -13.47 -5.58 8.04
C GLN A 665 -13.95 -4.18 8.44
N LYS A 666 -13.08 -3.17 8.32
CA LYS A 666 -13.44 -1.79 8.68
C LYS A 666 -14.53 -1.22 7.76
N VAL A 667 -14.51 -1.54 6.48
CA VAL A 667 -15.57 -1.16 5.53
C VAL A 667 -16.92 -1.73 5.98
N GLN A 668 -16.97 -3.03 6.34
CA GLN A 668 -18.23 -3.63 6.79
C GLN A 668 -18.71 -3.04 8.13
N GLU A 669 -17.78 -2.75 9.06
CA GLU A 669 -18.10 -2.12 10.35
C GLU A 669 -18.73 -0.74 10.18
N VAL A 670 -18.11 0.12 9.36
CA VAL A 670 -18.64 1.48 9.09
C VAL A 670 -19.98 1.39 8.35
N GLY A 671 -20.11 0.48 7.36
CA GLY A 671 -21.37 0.28 6.65
C GLY A 671 -22.53 -0.17 7.55
N LEU A 672 -22.24 -1.03 8.53
CA LEU A 672 -23.19 -1.40 9.57
C LEU A 672 -23.52 -0.21 10.49
N GLY A 673 -22.52 0.57 10.90
CA GLY A 673 -22.72 1.79 11.70
C GLY A 673 -23.64 2.80 11.03
N LEU A 674 -23.47 3.01 9.70
CA LEU A 674 -24.34 3.88 8.90
C LEU A 674 -25.80 3.38 8.85
N CYS A 675 -26.07 2.11 9.16
CA CYS A 675 -27.44 1.62 9.25
C CYS A 675 -28.19 2.15 10.49
N GLY A 676 -27.49 2.71 11.49
CA GLY A 676 -28.08 3.22 12.72
C GLY A 676 -28.95 2.14 13.41
N PRO A 677 -30.13 2.50 13.94
CA PRO A 677 -31.06 1.52 14.51
C PRO A 677 -31.48 0.39 13.55
N GLY A 678 -31.46 0.64 12.23
CA GLY A 678 -31.73 -0.39 11.22
C GLY A 678 -30.69 -1.51 11.19
N GLY A 679 -29.49 -1.29 11.74
CA GLY A 679 -28.49 -2.35 11.92
C GLY A 679 -28.91 -3.43 12.93
N ALA A 680 -29.96 -3.20 13.72
CA ALA A 680 -30.50 -4.16 14.68
C ALA A 680 -31.39 -5.24 14.05
N VAL A 681 -31.72 -5.14 12.75
CA VAL A 681 -32.53 -6.13 12.03
C VAL A 681 -31.71 -6.87 10.98
N PHE A 682 -32.05 -8.14 10.75
CA PHE A 682 -31.41 -9.00 9.75
C PHE A 682 -32.30 -9.13 8.50
N ASP A 683 -32.63 -7.99 7.89
CA ASP A 683 -33.42 -7.90 6.64
C ASP A 683 -32.89 -6.77 5.74
N GLY A 684 -33.19 -6.84 4.44
CA GLY A 684 -32.92 -5.79 3.45
C GLY A 684 -31.44 -5.38 3.31
N VAL A 685 -31.20 -4.08 3.13
CA VAL A 685 -29.84 -3.51 3.02
C VAL A 685 -29.00 -3.73 4.29
N PRO A 686 -29.53 -3.54 5.52
CA PRO A 686 -28.79 -3.84 6.75
C PRO A 686 -28.30 -5.28 6.88
N MET A 687 -29.07 -6.28 6.42
CA MET A 687 -28.65 -7.68 6.40
C MET A 687 -27.34 -7.88 5.63
N GLY A 688 -27.16 -7.18 4.50
CA GLY A 688 -25.94 -7.27 3.71
C GLY A 688 -24.70 -6.80 4.49
N TRP A 689 -24.81 -5.68 5.21
CA TRP A 689 -23.71 -5.16 6.03
C TRP A 689 -23.46 -6.01 7.27
N SER A 690 -24.51 -6.41 7.99
CA SER A 690 -24.38 -7.22 9.21
C SER A 690 -23.84 -8.61 8.91
N HIS A 691 -24.34 -9.31 7.89
CA HIS A 691 -23.80 -10.61 7.47
C HIS A 691 -22.32 -10.49 7.11
N GLN A 692 -21.92 -9.48 6.33
CA GLN A 692 -20.53 -9.33 5.92
C GLN A 692 -19.62 -8.89 7.07
N PHE A 693 -20.10 -8.07 8.00
CA PHE A 693 -19.37 -7.77 9.24
C PHE A 693 -19.06 -9.03 10.04
N LEU A 694 -20.05 -9.93 10.21
CA LEU A 694 -19.85 -11.20 10.91
C LEU A 694 -18.94 -12.15 10.11
N PHE A 695 -19.14 -12.24 8.79
CA PHE A 695 -18.38 -13.14 7.93
C PHE A 695 -16.91 -12.73 7.84
N THR A 696 -16.61 -11.47 7.50
CA THR A 696 -15.24 -10.98 7.27
C THR A 696 -14.33 -11.11 8.48
N ARG A 697 -14.87 -11.36 9.68
CA ARG A 697 -14.07 -11.64 10.88
C ARG A 697 -13.13 -12.83 10.72
N ASN A 698 -13.46 -13.78 9.84
CA ASN A 698 -12.59 -14.92 9.55
C ASN A 698 -11.28 -14.54 8.83
N LEU A 699 -11.26 -13.43 8.08
CA LEU A 699 -10.16 -13.09 7.16
C LEU A 699 -8.83 -12.72 7.86
N THR A 700 -8.92 -12.21 9.09
CA THR A 700 -7.73 -11.94 9.94
C THR A 700 -7.22 -13.20 10.65
N ILE A 701 -7.90 -14.34 10.49
CA ILE A 701 -7.56 -15.64 11.11
C ILE A 701 -7.09 -16.63 10.03
N ALA A 702 -7.89 -16.80 8.97
CA ALA A 702 -7.61 -17.71 7.86
C ALA A 702 -6.40 -17.28 7.00
N GLY A 703 -5.77 -18.24 6.31
CA GLY A 703 -4.55 -18.05 5.53
C GLY A 703 -3.37 -17.49 6.33
N GLY A 704 -3.33 -17.81 7.63
CA GLY A 704 -2.37 -17.32 8.62
C GLY A 704 -2.82 -16.01 9.27
N THR A 705 -2.90 -16.02 10.60
CA THR A 705 -3.43 -14.88 11.38
C THR A 705 -2.65 -13.59 11.11
N SER A 706 -3.24 -12.44 11.40
CA SER A 706 -2.54 -11.15 11.28
C SER A 706 -1.22 -11.12 12.08
N GLU A 707 -1.12 -11.81 13.21
CA GLU A 707 0.11 -11.95 14.01
C GLU A 707 1.17 -12.77 13.27
N ILE A 708 0.77 -13.85 12.58
CA ILE A 708 1.68 -14.63 11.74
C ILE A 708 2.14 -13.82 10.52
N GLN A 709 1.27 -13.02 9.90
CA GLN A 709 1.71 -12.10 8.84
C GLN A 709 2.73 -11.09 9.36
N ARG A 710 2.52 -10.53 10.55
CA ARG A 710 3.49 -9.62 11.20
C ARG A 710 4.80 -10.32 11.53
N ASN A 711 4.78 -11.58 11.95
CA ASN A 711 6.00 -12.37 12.12
C ASN A 711 6.75 -12.55 10.80
N ILE A 712 6.04 -12.92 9.72
CA ILE A 712 6.64 -13.07 8.38
C ILE A 712 7.26 -11.76 7.90
N ILE A 713 6.56 -10.63 8.06
CA ILE A 713 7.06 -9.31 7.69
C ILE A 713 8.32 -8.98 8.51
N GLY A 714 8.27 -9.13 9.84
CA GLY A 714 9.40 -8.88 10.71
C GLY A 714 10.61 -9.73 10.38
N GLU A 715 10.42 -11.02 10.11
CA GLU A 715 11.52 -11.98 9.91
C GLU A 715 12.08 -11.95 8.49
N ARG A 716 11.23 -11.86 7.47
CA ARG A 716 11.65 -11.97 6.06
C ARG A 716 11.95 -10.62 5.41
N VAL A 717 11.28 -9.55 5.82
CA VAL A 717 11.53 -8.20 5.28
C VAL A 717 12.53 -7.44 6.15
N LEU A 718 12.27 -7.39 7.47
CA LEU A 718 13.08 -6.59 8.39
C LEU A 718 14.27 -7.37 8.99
N GLY A 719 14.41 -8.65 8.67
CA GLY A 719 15.50 -9.51 9.15
C GLY A 719 15.51 -9.70 10.66
N LEU A 720 14.37 -9.51 11.34
CA LEU A 720 14.25 -9.75 12.77
C LEU A 720 14.37 -11.24 13.10
N PRO A 721 14.94 -11.61 14.25
CA PRO A 721 15.11 -13.00 14.62
C PRO A 721 13.77 -13.72 14.83
N ARG A 722 13.72 -15.01 14.49
CA ARG A 722 12.53 -15.85 14.68
C ARG A 722 12.16 -15.97 16.15
N ASP A 723 10.87 -16.10 16.41
CA ASP A 723 10.39 -16.46 17.74
C ASP A 723 10.89 -17.88 18.12
N PRO A 724 11.11 -18.18 19.41
CA PRO A 724 11.56 -19.48 19.88
C PRO A 724 10.58 -20.63 19.64
#